data_AF-A0A5A5RKY4-F1
#
_entry.id   AF-A0A5A5RKY4-F1
#
_cell.length_a   1.000
_cell.length_b   1.000
_cell.length_c   1.000
_cell.angle_alpha   90.00
_cell.angle_beta   90.00
_cell.angle_gamma   90.00
#
_symmetry.space_group_name_H-M   'P 1'
#
loop_
_entity.id
_entity.type
_entity.pdbx_description
1 polymer ?
#
loop_
_entity_poly.entity_id
_entity_poly.type
_entity_poly.pdbx_seq_one_letter_code
_entity_poly.pdbx_strand_id
1 'polypeptide(L)'
;MKSTNLITTAESSPQNTLDDQKKVTENEQIPNSNNATSKIDELLEEVIGDKNLNQLSRQDLNELLDKVDFLGAIGLDTAGEKIPTEVGKRSDNGESGNNKNSSSTSSLTSSSTLSLTSSVSQPDLVGSFGTINLPTTVDFGAQGTAQVIVTNQGQGIASGSSTVNLYISTDGEIDKNDALLTSVSTNLNLDAGQSVTLDLTYNNNTSVIAPGAYFLIAEVDADNQIAEQLETNNVTSKLVSGLNTNAVIDWNAIALNAIQAEGKAGRGVAPTVGSRLMALVSTAVYDTVNAFNTLYPSYAVNVNAPANTSLGMAAVGAAYRVLSTQLSGQSSLFLQQVANSRSEILDSATAESRGFNFGILVGNQSMNLRANDGSNDNTPFTAPPGDYVWRPETSGPTAGVAVGANWGGVDTWAIGDINQFVSENNLDVTLEGRPDTNPTLYAEEIEEVRLYGGLQNTDLTTTLRNADQTEMAVFFAYDRADTFRPYGHLNQIAQGIAVDEGNTLQDDASLFAALNTALADAVIIAWKEKYTELQPRPDDIIAGGFAANDGIASTVGDPDWKPLLSELMGVNSPPFPDYMSGHSAMGGAFAGVMTEYFGDNYVFSAVSQELPGVVRDFDSFYEAGMEDALSRIYGGVHVSEACTDSFEMGLAVGEFVAANFFQP
;
A
#
# COMPACT_ATOMS: atom_id res chain seq x y z
N MET A 1 38.39 38.51 -32.27
CA MET A 1 37.58 39.50 -33.03
C MET A 1 36.87 38.77 -34.16
N LYS A 2 35.61 39.16 -34.44
CA LYS A 2 34.62 38.59 -35.38
C LYS A 2 33.86 37.41 -34.78
N SER A 3 32.53 37.38 -34.66
CA SER A 3 31.35 37.91 -35.38
C SER A 3 30.56 36.73 -35.95
N THR A 4 29.42 36.50 -35.33
CA THR A 4 28.11 35.99 -35.80
C THR A 4 27.89 35.57 -37.27
N ASN A 5 27.32 34.35 -37.37
CA ASN A 5 26.14 33.85 -38.12
C ASN A 5 26.00 33.97 -39.66
N LEU A 6 25.67 32.85 -40.35
CA LEU A 6 24.30 32.47 -40.79
C LEU A 6 24.28 31.28 -41.82
N ILE A 7 23.51 30.23 -41.47
CA ILE A 7 22.48 29.46 -42.24
C ILE A 7 22.87 28.58 -43.46
N THR A 8 22.54 27.27 -43.40
CA THR A 8 21.50 26.59 -44.25
C THR A 8 21.18 25.13 -43.81
N THR A 9 19.88 24.82 -43.85
CA THR A 9 19.03 23.60 -43.64
C THR A 9 19.32 22.46 -44.65
N ALA A 10 18.88 21.19 -44.59
CA ALA A 10 18.01 20.28 -43.81
C ALA A 10 18.60 18.83 -44.04
N GLU A 11 18.28 17.71 -43.36
CA GLU A 11 16.99 17.04 -43.17
C GLU A 11 17.23 15.68 -42.45
N SER A 12 16.16 15.10 -41.87
CA SER A 12 15.97 13.74 -41.32
C SER A 12 16.18 13.50 -39.80
N SER A 13 15.04 13.32 -39.12
CA SER A 13 14.85 12.68 -37.81
C SER A 13 15.10 11.15 -37.90
N PRO A 14 15.22 10.44 -36.76
CA PRO A 14 14.05 10.03 -36.00
C PRO A 14 14.09 10.38 -34.50
N GLN A 15 12.88 10.46 -33.96
CA GLN A 15 12.51 10.63 -32.56
C GLN A 15 13.18 9.62 -31.63
N ASN A 16 13.58 10.10 -30.45
CA ASN A 16 13.26 9.47 -29.17
C ASN A 16 13.22 10.57 -28.11
N THR A 17 12.03 10.94 -27.67
CA THR A 17 11.82 11.82 -26.52
C THR A 17 11.87 10.96 -25.26
N LEU A 18 13.08 10.82 -24.70
CA LEU A 18 13.29 10.65 -23.28
C LEU A 18 13.23 12.05 -22.67
N ASP A 19 12.09 12.44 -22.11
CA ASP A 19 12.00 13.51 -21.10
C ASP A 19 10.54 13.66 -20.67
N ASP A 20 10.15 12.82 -19.71
CA ASP A 20 9.18 13.14 -18.67
C ASP A 20 9.39 12.13 -17.53
N GLN A 21 10.63 12.02 -17.02
CA GLN A 21 10.84 11.39 -15.73
C GLN A 21 10.32 12.36 -14.66
N LYS A 22 9.07 12.13 -14.21
CA LYS A 22 8.53 12.72 -12.98
C LYS A 22 9.63 12.60 -11.91
N LYS A 23 10.01 13.73 -11.28
CA LYS A 23 10.79 13.68 -10.04
C LYS A 23 10.04 12.77 -9.06
N VAL A 24 10.74 11.79 -8.49
CA VAL A 24 10.18 10.96 -7.42
C VAL A 24 9.97 11.89 -6.23
N THR A 25 8.74 12.36 -6.05
CA THR A 25 8.34 13.18 -4.90
C THR A 25 7.92 12.26 -3.76
N GLU A 26 8.72 11.25 -3.44
CA GLU A 26 8.62 10.52 -2.16
C GLU A 26 9.08 11.46 -1.05
N ASN A 27 8.33 12.55 -0.85
CA ASN A 27 8.43 13.31 0.38
C ASN A 27 7.83 12.43 1.47
N GLU A 28 8.33 12.56 2.70
CA GLU A 28 7.73 12.00 3.93
C GLU A 28 6.30 12.49 4.19
N GLN A 29 5.75 13.29 3.27
CA GLN A 29 4.40 13.77 3.27
C GLN A 29 3.53 12.82 2.46
N ILE A 30 2.74 12.02 3.16
CA ILE A 30 1.33 11.95 2.77
C ILE A 30 0.87 13.40 2.66
N PRO A 31 0.32 13.86 1.52
CA PRO A 31 -0.14 15.23 1.40
C PRO A 31 -1.03 15.53 2.59
N ASN A 32 -0.66 16.54 3.39
CA ASN A 32 -1.54 17.09 4.42
C ASN A 32 -2.92 17.20 3.77
N SER A 33 -3.87 16.39 4.24
CA SER A 33 -5.25 16.45 3.79
C SER A 33 -5.62 17.93 3.83
N ASN A 34 -6.04 18.49 2.69
CA ASN A 34 -6.59 19.84 2.68
C ASN A 34 -7.56 19.95 3.87
N ASN A 35 -7.42 21.01 4.67
CA ASN A 35 -8.19 21.34 5.88
C ASN A 35 -9.71 21.53 5.63
N ALA A 36 -10.31 20.72 4.75
CA ALA A 36 -11.74 20.53 4.69
C ALA A 36 -12.09 19.52 5.78
N THR A 37 -12.64 20.03 6.88
CA THR A 37 -13.30 19.23 7.93
C THR A 37 -14.25 18.24 7.25
N SER A 38 -14.03 16.93 7.44
CA SER A 38 -14.93 15.93 6.86
C SER A 38 -16.31 16.01 7.52
N LYS A 39 -17.34 15.46 6.88
CA LYS A 39 -18.67 15.39 7.51
C LYS A 39 -18.65 14.58 8.81
N ILE A 40 -17.76 13.58 8.90
CA ILE A 40 -17.49 12.83 10.13
C ILE A 40 -16.92 13.78 11.19
N ASP A 41 -15.93 14.61 10.86
CA ASP A 41 -15.32 15.54 11.81
C ASP A 41 -16.34 16.57 12.33
N GLU A 42 -17.20 17.11 11.45
CA GLU A 42 -18.29 18.02 11.85
C GLU A 42 -19.25 17.36 12.85
N LEU A 43 -19.65 16.11 12.59
CA LEU A 43 -20.54 15.35 13.46
C LEU A 43 -19.86 14.98 14.78
N LEU A 44 -18.57 14.60 14.73
CA LEU A 44 -17.78 14.36 15.93
C LEU A 44 -17.72 15.62 16.80
N GLU A 45 -17.42 16.78 16.21
CA GLU A 45 -17.39 18.06 16.92
C GLU A 45 -18.77 18.42 17.49
N GLU A 46 -19.86 18.22 16.72
CA GLU A 46 -21.23 18.49 17.19
C GLU A 46 -21.61 17.62 18.40
N VAL A 47 -21.27 16.33 18.38
CA VAL A 47 -21.81 15.39 19.37
C VAL A 47 -20.87 15.20 20.57
N ILE A 48 -19.56 15.36 20.38
CA ILE A 48 -18.56 15.25 21.46
C ILE A 48 -18.32 16.61 22.10
N GLY A 49 -18.31 17.70 21.31
CA GLY A 49 -17.91 19.03 21.78
C GLY A 49 -16.53 19.00 22.43
N ASP A 50 -16.40 19.65 23.60
CA ASP A 50 -15.16 19.67 24.40
C ASP A 50 -14.96 18.42 25.28
N LYS A 51 -15.84 17.40 25.20
CA LYS A 51 -15.73 16.22 26.07
C LYS A 51 -14.51 15.38 25.68
N ASN A 52 -13.72 15.00 26.66
CA ASN A 52 -12.67 14.01 26.44
C ASN A 52 -13.31 12.64 26.21
N LEU A 53 -13.11 12.06 25.02
CA LEU A 53 -13.62 10.73 24.64
C LEU A 53 -13.23 9.63 25.65
N ASN A 54 -12.04 9.73 26.25
CA ASN A 54 -11.54 8.81 27.28
C ASN A 54 -12.27 8.95 28.62
N GLN A 55 -13.18 9.92 28.75
CA GLN A 55 -13.96 10.19 29.95
C GLN A 55 -15.47 10.02 29.73
N LEU A 56 -15.90 9.57 28.54
CA LEU A 56 -17.31 9.32 28.29
C LEU A 56 -17.80 8.14 29.14
N SER A 57 -18.91 8.34 29.83
CA SER A 57 -19.57 7.22 30.52
C SER A 57 -20.16 6.25 29.49
N ARG A 58 -20.41 5.01 29.91
CA ARG A 58 -21.15 4.05 29.06
C ARG A 58 -22.51 4.58 28.61
N GLN A 59 -23.15 5.45 29.41
CA GLN A 59 -24.42 6.08 29.04
C GLN A 59 -24.21 7.16 27.95
N ASP A 60 -23.20 8.01 28.08
CA ASP A 60 -22.84 8.99 27.05
C ASP A 60 -22.54 8.29 25.71
N LEU A 61 -21.79 7.18 25.75
CA LEU A 61 -21.44 6.43 24.56
C LEU A 61 -22.68 5.78 23.92
N ASN A 62 -23.60 5.20 24.70
CA ASN A 62 -24.87 4.68 24.14
C ASN A 62 -25.68 5.77 23.45
N GLU A 63 -25.81 6.94 24.08
CA GLU A 63 -26.59 8.05 23.52
C GLU A 63 -25.94 8.64 22.26
N LEU A 64 -24.60 8.68 22.23
CA LEU A 64 -23.81 9.10 21.07
C LEU A 64 -24.02 8.14 19.88
N LEU A 65 -23.86 6.83 20.09
CA LEU A 65 -23.97 5.84 19.02
C LEU A 65 -25.37 5.76 18.40
N ASP A 66 -26.42 6.10 19.15
CA ASP A 66 -27.81 6.10 18.65
C ASP A 66 -28.19 7.39 17.91
N LYS A 67 -27.43 8.48 18.08
CA LYS A 67 -27.74 9.80 17.49
C LYS A 67 -26.95 10.11 16.22
N VAL A 68 -25.80 9.48 16.04
CA VAL A 68 -24.89 9.80 14.95
C VAL A 68 -25.06 8.81 13.81
N ASP A 69 -25.07 9.31 12.59
CA ASP A 69 -25.11 8.50 11.37
C ASP A 69 -23.84 8.75 10.54
N PHE A 70 -22.73 8.12 10.93
CA PHE A 70 -21.48 8.25 10.17
C PHE A 70 -21.55 7.52 8.82
N LEU A 71 -22.38 6.48 8.68
CA LEU A 71 -22.62 5.83 7.39
C LEU A 71 -23.30 6.81 6.42
N GLY A 72 -24.34 7.50 6.87
CA GLY A 72 -25.00 8.55 6.08
C GLY A 72 -24.04 9.72 5.76
N ALA A 73 -23.14 10.06 6.68
CA ALA A 73 -22.12 11.10 6.47
C ALA A 73 -21.14 10.78 5.34
N ILE A 74 -20.90 9.48 5.08
CA ILE A 74 -20.05 9.01 3.98
C ILE A 74 -20.87 8.60 2.74
N GLY A 75 -22.18 8.90 2.75
CA GLY A 75 -23.07 8.68 1.61
C GLY A 75 -23.54 7.23 1.45
N LEU A 76 -23.50 6.43 2.52
CA LEU A 76 -24.00 5.04 2.53
C LEU A 76 -25.22 4.91 3.44
N ASP A 77 -26.26 4.21 3.00
CA ASP A 77 -27.43 3.92 3.83
C ASP A 77 -27.18 2.73 4.77
N THR A 78 -28.20 2.33 5.54
CA THR A 78 -28.14 1.13 6.42
C THR A 78 -28.22 -0.20 5.65
N ALA A 79 -28.11 -0.23 4.32
CA ALA A 79 -27.87 -1.42 3.51
C ALA A 79 -26.49 -1.39 2.83
N GLY A 80 -25.72 -0.30 2.97
CA GLY A 80 -24.42 -0.14 2.32
C GLY A 80 -24.54 0.39 0.90
N GLU A 81 -25.74 0.79 0.49
CA GLU A 81 -26.03 1.35 -0.82
C GLU A 81 -25.74 2.86 -0.82
N LYS A 82 -25.31 3.38 -1.96
CA LYS A 82 -25.09 4.83 -2.11
C LYS A 82 -26.39 5.60 -1.92
N ILE A 83 -26.41 6.53 -0.97
CA ILE A 83 -27.52 7.47 -0.79
C ILE A 83 -27.55 8.42 -1.99
N PRO A 84 -28.67 8.53 -2.73
CA PRO A 84 -28.78 9.47 -3.83
C PRO A 84 -28.59 10.91 -3.32
N THR A 85 -27.65 11.64 -3.89
CA THR A 85 -27.50 13.07 -3.61
C THR A 85 -28.71 13.82 -4.20
N GLU A 86 -29.57 14.38 -3.34
CA GLU A 86 -30.65 15.25 -3.82
C GLU A 86 -30.05 16.47 -4.54
N VAL A 87 -30.19 16.51 -5.87
CA VAL A 87 -29.97 17.74 -6.63
C VAL A 87 -31.01 18.75 -6.13
N GLY A 88 -30.52 19.80 -5.45
CA GLY A 88 -31.33 20.72 -4.65
C GLY A 88 -32.64 21.17 -5.30
N LYS A 89 -33.76 20.83 -4.66
CA LYS A 89 -35.02 21.53 -4.86
C LYS A 89 -34.85 22.96 -4.33
N ARG A 90 -34.74 23.93 -5.25
CA ARG A 90 -35.04 25.33 -4.91
C ARG A 90 -36.47 25.39 -4.38
N SER A 91 -36.59 25.80 -3.13
CA SER A 91 -37.83 26.19 -2.47
C SER A 91 -38.42 27.42 -3.16
N ASP A 92 -39.40 27.22 -4.04
CA ASP A 92 -40.34 28.28 -4.44
C ASP A 92 -41.40 28.41 -3.35
N ASN A 93 -41.21 29.38 -2.46
CA ASN A 93 -42.29 29.95 -1.66
C ASN A 93 -42.85 31.16 -2.44
N GLY A 94 -44.10 31.06 -2.88
CA GLY A 94 -44.82 32.17 -3.47
C GLY A 94 -45.23 33.22 -2.43
N GLU A 95 -45.25 34.49 -2.81
CA GLU A 95 -46.52 35.23 -2.99
C GLU A 95 -46.34 36.64 -3.56
N SER A 96 -47.26 36.96 -4.48
CA SER A 96 -47.88 38.26 -4.75
C SER A 96 -47.15 39.33 -5.57
N GLY A 97 -47.74 39.68 -6.73
CA GLY A 97 -47.48 40.94 -7.41
C GLY A 97 -47.94 40.99 -8.87
N ASN A 98 -49.15 41.48 -9.11
CA ASN A 98 -49.73 41.85 -10.41
C ASN A 98 -48.74 42.53 -11.39
N ASN A 99 -48.71 42.12 -12.66
CA ASN A 99 -49.26 42.94 -13.75
C ASN A 99 -49.18 42.29 -15.14
N LYS A 100 -50.27 42.45 -15.89
CA LYS A 100 -50.36 42.25 -17.33
C LYS A 100 -49.38 43.17 -18.06
N ASN A 101 -48.66 42.67 -19.07
CA ASN A 101 -48.74 43.29 -20.39
C ASN A 101 -48.22 42.40 -21.54
N SER A 102 -48.80 42.69 -22.70
CA SER A 102 -48.84 41.94 -23.95
C SER A 102 -47.55 41.94 -24.79
N SER A 103 -47.35 40.84 -25.51
CA SER A 103 -46.90 40.69 -26.91
C SER A 103 -45.97 41.75 -27.54
N SER A 104 -44.89 41.29 -28.19
CA SER A 104 -44.76 41.34 -29.66
C SER A 104 -43.46 40.69 -30.17
N THR A 105 -43.66 39.64 -30.98
CA THR A 105 -42.96 39.32 -32.26
C THR A 105 -41.48 39.67 -32.45
N SER A 106 -40.66 38.66 -32.73
CA SER A 106 -40.05 38.55 -34.06
C SER A 106 -39.57 37.12 -34.35
N SER A 107 -40.06 36.61 -35.48
CA SER A 107 -39.77 35.34 -36.10
C SER A 107 -38.51 35.43 -36.97
N LEU A 108 -37.61 34.47 -36.87
CA LEU A 108 -36.76 34.05 -37.98
C LEU A 108 -36.64 32.52 -37.96
N THR A 109 -37.39 31.91 -38.87
CA THR A 109 -37.28 30.53 -39.30
C THR A 109 -36.11 30.41 -40.27
N SER A 110 -35.23 29.43 -40.05
CA SER A 110 -34.42 28.84 -41.10
C SER A 110 -34.41 27.33 -40.90
N SER A 111 -35.06 26.64 -41.82
CA SER A 111 -35.13 25.18 -41.91
C SER A 111 -33.79 24.64 -42.39
N SER A 112 -33.17 23.76 -41.61
CA SER A 112 -32.14 22.85 -42.08
C SER A 112 -32.73 21.43 -42.10
N THR A 113 -32.63 20.84 -43.28
CA THR A 113 -33.02 19.48 -43.63
C THR A 113 -32.24 18.46 -42.81
N LEU A 114 -32.95 17.67 -42.00
CA LEU A 114 -32.41 16.45 -41.38
C LEU A 114 -32.14 15.42 -42.47
N SER A 115 -30.87 15.26 -42.81
CA SER A 115 -30.38 14.04 -43.47
C SER A 115 -30.48 12.90 -42.45
N LEU A 116 -31.51 12.06 -42.58
CA LEU A 116 -31.56 10.76 -41.91
C LEU A 116 -30.49 9.87 -42.54
N THR A 117 -29.26 10.01 -42.06
CA THR A 117 -28.30 8.91 -42.14
C THR A 117 -28.89 7.80 -41.26
N SER A 118 -29.19 6.64 -41.86
CA SER A 118 -29.49 5.44 -41.10
C SER A 118 -28.25 5.10 -40.29
N SER A 119 -28.21 5.47 -39.01
CA SER A 119 -27.21 4.96 -38.08
C SER A 119 -27.31 3.45 -38.13
N VAL A 120 -26.23 2.78 -38.58
CA VAL A 120 -26.14 1.32 -38.49
C VAL A 120 -26.33 0.98 -37.02
N SER A 121 -27.34 0.17 -36.69
CA SER A 121 -27.51 -0.29 -35.31
C SER A 121 -26.34 -1.21 -34.99
N GLN A 122 -25.42 -0.72 -34.17
CA GLN A 122 -24.30 -1.52 -33.68
C GLN A 122 -24.69 -2.25 -32.38
N PRO A 123 -24.10 -3.42 -32.10
CA PRO A 123 -24.14 -3.99 -30.76
C PRO A 123 -23.40 -3.10 -29.76
N ASP A 124 -23.61 -3.36 -28.48
CA ASP A 124 -22.93 -2.73 -27.35
C ASP A 124 -22.90 -3.76 -26.22
N LEU A 125 -21.76 -4.39 -26.00
CA LEU A 125 -21.50 -5.46 -25.06
C LEU A 125 -21.10 -4.84 -23.73
N VAL A 126 -21.64 -5.40 -22.66
CA VAL A 126 -21.24 -5.09 -21.29
C VAL A 126 -21.07 -6.37 -20.51
N GLY A 127 -20.05 -6.38 -19.65
CA GLY A 127 -19.82 -7.42 -18.66
C GLY A 127 -20.54 -7.13 -17.35
N SER A 128 -20.96 -8.18 -16.66
CA SER A 128 -21.30 -8.14 -15.23
C SER A 128 -20.95 -9.48 -14.59
N PHE A 129 -20.66 -9.48 -13.29
CA PHE A 129 -20.42 -10.71 -12.56
C PHE A 129 -21.72 -11.40 -12.14
N GLY A 130 -21.76 -12.73 -12.31
CA GLY A 130 -22.77 -13.62 -11.75
C GLY A 130 -22.29 -14.22 -10.42
N THR A 131 -22.42 -15.53 -10.27
CA THR A 131 -21.87 -16.24 -9.10
C THR A 131 -20.34 -16.26 -9.15
N ILE A 132 -19.70 -15.93 -8.04
CA ILE A 132 -18.25 -16.05 -7.84
C ILE A 132 -18.01 -17.08 -6.73
N ASN A 133 -17.26 -18.13 -7.04
CA ASN A 133 -16.76 -19.09 -6.06
C ASN A 133 -15.24 -18.89 -5.96
N LEU A 134 -14.81 -18.22 -4.90
CA LEU A 134 -13.40 -17.97 -4.64
C LEU A 134 -12.66 -19.26 -4.22
N PRO A 135 -11.32 -19.30 -4.35
CA PRO A 135 -10.54 -20.43 -3.87
C PRO A 135 -10.69 -20.64 -2.36
N THR A 136 -10.71 -21.91 -1.93
CA THR A 136 -10.93 -22.28 -0.52
C THR A 136 -9.71 -22.06 0.38
N THR A 137 -8.54 -21.80 -0.20
CA THR A 137 -7.29 -21.45 0.47
C THR A 137 -6.67 -20.26 -0.24
N VAL A 138 -5.75 -19.57 0.44
CA VAL A 138 -5.01 -18.43 -0.14
C VAL A 138 -3.72 -18.89 -0.84
N ASP A 139 -3.45 -20.19 -0.85
CA ASP A 139 -2.27 -20.80 -1.45
C ASP A 139 -2.13 -20.46 -2.93
N PHE A 140 -0.87 -20.33 -3.33
CA PHE A 140 -0.51 -20.28 -4.74
C PHE A 140 -0.97 -21.56 -5.47
N GLY A 141 -1.76 -21.40 -6.53
CA GLY A 141 -2.36 -22.50 -7.27
C GLY A 141 -3.79 -22.85 -6.89
N ALA A 142 -4.36 -22.24 -5.85
CA ALA A 142 -5.73 -22.51 -5.42
C ALA A 142 -6.76 -22.16 -6.53
N GLN A 143 -7.75 -23.02 -6.74
CA GLN A 143 -8.69 -22.89 -7.86
C GLN A 143 -9.96 -22.13 -7.48
N GLY A 144 -10.40 -21.22 -8.34
CA GLY A 144 -11.68 -20.51 -8.23
C GLY A 144 -12.48 -20.54 -9.53
N THR A 145 -13.73 -20.09 -9.47
CA THR A 145 -14.59 -19.89 -10.63
C THR A 145 -15.33 -18.57 -10.53
N ALA A 146 -15.43 -17.83 -11.64
CA ALA A 146 -16.26 -16.63 -11.73
C ALA A 146 -17.19 -16.72 -12.94
N GLN A 147 -18.48 -16.43 -12.73
CA GLN A 147 -19.42 -16.25 -13.83
C GLN A 147 -19.32 -14.82 -14.37
N VAL A 148 -19.13 -14.70 -15.68
CA VAL A 148 -19.23 -13.43 -16.40
C VAL A 148 -20.45 -13.48 -17.31
N ILE A 149 -21.37 -12.54 -17.10
CA ILE A 149 -22.58 -12.37 -17.90
C ILE A 149 -22.29 -11.29 -18.93
N VAL A 150 -22.18 -11.69 -20.20
CA VAL A 150 -22.00 -10.80 -21.35
C VAL A 150 -23.39 -10.44 -21.89
N THR A 151 -23.72 -9.15 -21.91
CA THR A 151 -25.01 -8.64 -22.36
C THR A 151 -24.84 -7.69 -23.53
N ASN A 152 -25.62 -7.86 -24.60
CA ASN A 152 -25.70 -6.86 -25.66
C ASN A 152 -26.79 -5.83 -25.30
N GLN A 153 -26.43 -4.69 -24.74
CA GLN A 153 -27.34 -3.57 -24.45
C GLN A 153 -27.62 -2.67 -25.68
N GLY A 154 -26.91 -2.91 -26.79
CA GLY A 154 -27.04 -2.18 -28.04
C GLY A 154 -28.29 -2.53 -28.82
N GLN A 155 -28.37 -2.01 -30.05
CA GLN A 155 -29.52 -2.23 -30.95
C GLN A 155 -29.18 -3.15 -32.13
N GLY A 156 -27.89 -3.34 -32.43
CA GLY A 156 -27.40 -4.31 -33.42
C GLY A 156 -27.23 -5.71 -32.82
N ILE A 157 -27.05 -6.71 -33.68
CA ILE A 157 -26.72 -8.08 -33.27
C ILE A 157 -25.22 -8.15 -32.99
N ALA A 158 -24.82 -8.62 -31.80
CA ALA A 158 -23.43 -8.93 -31.49
C ALA A 158 -23.12 -10.34 -32.01
N SER A 159 -22.48 -10.42 -33.18
CA SER A 159 -22.18 -11.68 -33.86
C SER A 159 -20.71 -11.76 -34.24
N GLY A 160 -19.97 -12.67 -33.62
CA GLY A 160 -18.54 -12.84 -33.87
C GLY A 160 -17.83 -13.58 -32.74
N SER A 161 -16.53 -13.80 -32.91
CA SER A 161 -15.68 -14.26 -31.81
C SER A 161 -15.54 -13.14 -30.79
N SER A 162 -15.64 -13.45 -29.51
CA SER A 162 -15.38 -12.54 -28.41
C SER A 162 -14.58 -13.28 -27.34
N THR A 163 -13.51 -12.64 -26.87
CA THR A 163 -12.66 -13.15 -25.80
C THR A 163 -13.01 -12.44 -24.50
N VAL A 164 -13.23 -13.21 -23.43
CA VAL A 164 -13.42 -12.68 -22.09
C VAL A 164 -12.18 -12.99 -21.26
N ASN A 165 -11.49 -11.94 -20.80
CA ASN A 165 -10.36 -12.04 -19.89
C ASN A 165 -10.84 -11.82 -18.45
N LEU A 166 -10.28 -12.59 -17.52
CA LEU A 166 -10.47 -12.40 -16.08
C LEU A 166 -9.12 -12.04 -15.46
N TYR A 167 -9.06 -10.90 -14.78
CA TYR A 167 -7.89 -10.42 -14.06
C TYR A 167 -8.15 -10.37 -12.56
N ILE A 168 -7.06 -10.36 -11.80
CA ILE A 168 -7.04 -10.03 -10.37
C ILE A 168 -6.26 -8.74 -10.16
N SER A 169 -6.75 -7.88 -9.29
CA SER A 169 -6.30 -6.49 -9.17
C SER A 169 -6.43 -5.95 -7.75
N THR A 170 -5.61 -4.96 -7.41
CA THR A 170 -5.68 -4.24 -6.13
C THR A 170 -6.56 -2.99 -6.18
N ASP A 171 -6.87 -2.45 -7.36
CA ASP A 171 -7.65 -1.21 -7.50
C ASP A 171 -8.86 -1.29 -8.44
N GLY A 172 -9.02 -2.41 -9.15
CA GLY A 172 -10.17 -2.67 -10.02
C GLY A 172 -10.06 -2.04 -11.41
N GLU A 173 -8.87 -1.55 -11.80
CA GLU A 173 -8.57 -0.95 -13.09
C GLU A 173 -7.41 -1.68 -13.79
N ILE A 174 -7.66 -2.23 -14.99
CA ILE A 174 -6.66 -3.04 -15.72
C ILE A 174 -5.37 -2.24 -15.97
N ASP A 175 -4.27 -2.68 -15.36
CA ASP A 175 -2.94 -2.12 -15.56
C ASP A 175 -1.79 -3.15 -15.49
N LYS A 176 -0.54 -2.67 -15.44
CA LYS A 176 0.67 -3.51 -15.43
C LYS A 176 0.91 -4.28 -14.12
N ASN A 177 0.24 -3.88 -13.04
CA ASN A 177 0.34 -4.48 -11.72
C ASN A 177 -0.74 -5.56 -11.51
N ASP A 178 -1.67 -5.71 -12.44
CA ASP A 178 -2.67 -6.77 -12.42
C ASP A 178 -2.16 -8.06 -13.06
N ALA A 179 -2.78 -9.18 -12.68
CA ALA A 179 -2.47 -10.47 -13.25
C ALA A 179 -3.70 -11.07 -13.96
N LEU A 180 -3.48 -11.50 -15.21
CA LEU A 180 -4.47 -12.28 -15.96
C LEU A 180 -4.60 -13.68 -15.33
N LEU A 181 -5.79 -14.00 -14.82
CA LEU A 181 -6.10 -15.29 -14.22
C LEU A 181 -6.45 -16.35 -15.27
N THR A 182 -7.31 -15.99 -16.23
CA THR A 182 -7.75 -16.89 -17.31
C THR A 182 -8.37 -16.11 -18.46
N SER A 183 -8.50 -16.77 -19.62
CA SER A 183 -9.12 -16.21 -20.83
C SER A 183 -10.01 -17.26 -21.48
N VAL A 184 -11.23 -16.87 -21.86
CA VAL A 184 -12.20 -17.75 -22.52
C VAL A 184 -12.74 -17.06 -23.78
N SER A 185 -12.49 -17.65 -24.94
CA SER A 185 -13.08 -17.19 -26.20
C SER A 185 -14.35 -17.97 -26.53
N THR A 186 -15.38 -17.26 -26.98
CA THR A 186 -16.65 -17.81 -27.43
C THR A 186 -17.14 -17.12 -28.70
N ASN A 187 -17.96 -17.78 -29.51
CA ASN A 187 -18.64 -17.11 -30.61
C ASN A 187 -20.01 -16.62 -30.13
N LEU A 188 -20.17 -15.30 -30.06
CA LEU A 188 -21.41 -14.65 -29.70
C LEU A 188 -22.36 -14.56 -30.90
N ASN A 189 -23.65 -14.62 -30.59
CA ASN A 189 -24.74 -14.27 -31.50
C ASN A 189 -25.91 -13.78 -30.63
N LEU A 190 -25.77 -12.57 -30.09
CA LEU A 190 -26.70 -11.97 -29.14
C LEU A 190 -27.53 -10.89 -29.84
N ASP A 191 -28.85 -11.10 -29.89
CA ASP A 191 -29.79 -10.03 -30.23
C ASP A 191 -29.76 -8.93 -29.16
N ALA A 192 -30.32 -7.76 -29.48
CA ALA A 192 -30.46 -6.65 -28.54
C ALA A 192 -31.16 -7.11 -27.24
N GLY A 193 -30.53 -6.82 -26.10
CA GLY A 193 -30.96 -7.19 -24.75
C GLY A 193 -30.72 -8.65 -24.36
N GLN A 194 -30.11 -9.48 -25.23
CA GLN A 194 -29.76 -10.86 -24.87
C GLN A 194 -28.43 -10.92 -24.12
N SER A 195 -28.31 -11.95 -23.28
CA SER A 195 -27.11 -12.22 -22.50
C SER A 195 -26.68 -13.68 -22.64
N VAL A 196 -25.38 -13.93 -22.46
CA VAL A 196 -24.81 -15.27 -22.25
C VAL A 196 -23.98 -15.25 -20.97
N THR A 197 -24.04 -16.33 -20.20
CA THR A 197 -23.19 -16.51 -19.02
C THR A 197 -22.05 -17.44 -19.38
N LEU A 198 -20.83 -17.03 -19.04
CA LEU A 198 -19.61 -17.82 -19.21
C LEU A 198 -19.06 -18.16 -17.83
N ASP A 199 -18.76 -19.44 -17.60
CA ASP A 199 -18.07 -19.91 -16.40
C ASP A 199 -16.56 -19.88 -16.64
N LEU A 200 -15.84 -19.00 -15.94
CA LEU A 200 -14.39 -18.88 -16.04
C LEU A 200 -13.76 -19.58 -14.84
N THR A 201 -13.04 -20.68 -15.08
CA THR A 201 -12.24 -21.37 -14.07
C THR A 201 -10.80 -20.87 -14.13
N TYR A 202 -10.21 -20.60 -12.97
CA TYR A 202 -8.85 -20.08 -12.86
C TYR A 202 -8.11 -20.71 -11.67
N ASN A 203 -6.78 -20.66 -11.73
CA ASN A 203 -5.92 -20.96 -10.58
C ASN A 203 -5.29 -19.64 -10.12
N ASN A 204 -5.24 -19.39 -8.81
CA ASN A 204 -4.58 -18.24 -8.23
C ASN A 204 -3.05 -18.43 -8.26
N ASN A 205 -2.46 -18.24 -9.44
CA ASN A 205 -1.01 -18.31 -9.64
C ASN A 205 -0.39 -16.91 -9.59
N THR A 206 -0.96 -16.01 -8.79
CA THR A 206 -0.58 -14.60 -8.78
C THR A 206 -0.02 -14.21 -7.42
N SER A 207 0.90 -13.26 -7.42
CA SER A 207 1.48 -12.67 -6.22
C SER A 207 1.09 -11.20 -6.06
N VAL A 208 0.22 -10.72 -6.95
CA VAL A 208 -0.07 -9.28 -7.13
C VAL A 208 -1.01 -8.73 -6.07
N ILE A 209 -1.67 -9.59 -5.29
CA ILE A 209 -2.59 -9.22 -4.21
C ILE A 209 -2.11 -9.75 -2.86
N ALA A 210 -2.53 -9.08 -1.78
CA ALA A 210 -2.48 -9.65 -0.45
C ALA A 210 -3.70 -10.57 -0.20
N PRO A 211 -3.59 -11.56 0.71
CA PRO A 211 -4.76 -12.25 1.24
C PRO A 211 -5.71 -11.24 1.88
N GLY A 212 -7.02 -11.41 1.70
CA GLY A 212 -8.03 -10.43 2.13
C GLY A 212 -8.87 -9.92 0.96
N ALA A 213 -9.09 -8.61 0.91
CA ALA A 213 -9.93 -7.98 -0.10
C ALA A 213 -9.16 -7.55 -1.36
N TYR A 214 -9.70 -7.91 -2.53
CA TYR A 214 -9.13 -7.62 -3.84
C TYR A 214 -10.22 -7.56 -4.92
N PHE A 215 -9.86 -7.06 -6.10
CA PHE A 215 -10.78 -6.98 -7.24
C PHE A 215 -10.60 -8.16 -8.18
N LEU A 216 -11.72 -8.69 -8.67
CA LEU A 216 -11.77 -9.42 -9.93
C LEU A 216 -12.24 -8.47 -11.03
N ILE A 217 -11.57 -8.49 -12.18
CA ILE A 217 -11.94 -7.68 -13.34
C ILE A 217 -12.28 -8.61 -14.51
N ALA A 218 -13.44 -8.42 -15.13
CA ALA A 218 -13.80 -9.08 -16.37
C ALA A 218 -13.79 -8.06 -17.52
N GLU A 219 -13.02 -8.36 -18.55
CA GLU A 219 -12.93 -7.61 -19.80
C GLU A 219 -13.61 -8.42 -20.90
N VAL A 220 -14.76 -7.96 -21.36
CA VAL A 220 -15.50 -8.57 -22.47
C VAL A 220 -14.96 -8.06 -23.80
N ASP A 221 -15.01 -8.89 -24.83
CA ASP A 221 -14.45 -8.56 -26.15
C ASP A 221 -13.02 -7.99 -26.09
N ALA A 222 -12.16 -8.60 -25.28
CA ALA A 222 -10.82 -8.09 -24.99
C ALA A 222 -9.93 -7.91 -26.24
N ASP A 223 -10.21 -8.66 -27.30
CA ASP A 223 -9.50 -8.58 -28.59
C ASP A 223 -10.12 -7.53 -29.56
N ASN A 224 -11.15 -6.79 -29.12
CA ASN A 224 -11.91 -5.79 -29.88
C ASN A 224 -12.29 -6.31 -31.29
N GLN A 225 -12.98 -7.46 -31.31
CA GLN A 225 -13.31 -8.21 -32.53
C GLN A 225 -14.72 -7.91 -33.02
N ILE A 226 -15.64 -7.60 -32.12
CA ILE A 226 -17.01 -7.22 -32.44
C ILE A 226 -17.04 -5.70 -32.39
N ALA A 227 -17.27 -5.02 -33.51
CA ALA A 227 -17.36 -3.56 -33.51
C ALA A 227 -18.64 -3.07 -32.81
N GLU A 228 -18.46 -2.21 -31.81
CA GLU A 228 -19.49 -1.82 -30.86
C GLU A 228 -19.86 -0.34 -30.97
N GLN A 229 -20.99 0.04 -30.36
CA GLN A 229 -21.38 1.45 -30.24
C GLN A 229 -20.45 2.20 -29.28
N LEU A 230 -20.02 1.53 -28.21
CA LEU A 230 -19.12 2.07 -27.21
C LEU A 230 -18.14 0.95 -26.84
N GLU A 231 -16.85 1.18 -27.12
CA GLU A 231 -15.79 0.19 -26.88
C GLU A 231 -15.22 0.30 -25.44
N THR A 232 -15.67 1.29 -24.67
CA THR A 232 -15.04 1.68 -23.40
C THR A 232 -15.80 1.21 -22.16
N ASN A 233 -16.87 0.42 -22.33
CA ASN A 233 -17.73 -0.10 -21.25
C ASN A 233 -17.73 -1.64 -21.18
N ASN A 234 -16.72 -2.26 -21.77
CA ASN A 234 -16.57 -3.71 -21.79
C ASN A 234 -15.92 -4.28 -20.52
N VAL A 235 -15.39 -3.39 -19.67
CA VAL A 235 -14.70 -3.75 -18.43
C VAL A 235 -15.66 -3.59 -17.25
N THR A 236 -15.73 -4.62 -16.40
CA THR A 236 -16.43 -4.60 -15.12
C THR A 236 -15.53 -5.14 -14.03
N SER A 237 -15.59 -4.58 -12.83
CA SER A 237 -14.84 -5.05 -11.68
C SER A 237 -15.74 -5.31 -10.49
N LYS A 238 -15.31 -6.23 -9.63
CA LYS A 238 -16.00 -6.59 -8.39
C LYS A 238 -14.97 -6.78 -7.28
N LEU A 239 -15.08 -5.96 -6.23
CA LEU A 239 -14.38 -6.18 -4.97
C LEU A 239 -14.98 -7.40 -4.27
N VAL A 240 -14.10 -8.27 -3.78
CA VAL A 240 -14.42 -9.49 -3.04
C VAL A 240 -13.46 -9.65 -1.87
N SER A 241 -13.90 -10.27 -0.77
CA SER A 241 -13.02 -10.73 0.32
C SER A 241 -12.69 -12.21 0.12
N GLY A 242 -11.44 -12.60 0.35
CA GLY A 242 -10.98 -13.99 0.27
C GLY A 242 -11.79 -14.94 1.16
N LEU A 243 -11.80 -16.24 0.85
CA LEU A 243 -12.42 -17.20 1.76
C LEU A 243 -11.59 -17.34 3.04
N ASN A 244 -12.29 -17.58 4.15
CA ASN A 244 -11.73 -17.70 5.49
C ASN A 244 -11.02 -16.44 6.02
N THR A 245 -11.22 -15.28 5.39
CA THR A 245 -10.75 -14.00 5.91
C THR A 245 -11.80 -13.40 6.87
N ASN A 246 -11.41 -12.32 7.54
CA ASN A 246 -12.30 -11.51 8.35
C ASN A 246 -11.96 -10.02 8.18
N ALA A 247 -12.75 -9.15 8.83
CA ALA A 247 -12.61 -7.71 8.70
C ALA A 247 -11.19 -7.17 9.00
N VAL A 248 -10.38 -7.83 9.83
CA VAL A 248 -8.99 -7.40 10.08
C VAL A 248 -8.12 -7.67 8.87
N ILE A 249 -8.13 -8.91 8.35
CA ILE A 249 -7.38 -9.30 7.15
C ILE A 249 -7.82 -8.46 5.95
N ASP A 250 -9.13 -8.31 5.73
CA ASP A 250 -9.65 -7.58 4.57
C ASP A 250 -9.25 -6.11 4.58
N TRP A 251 -9.31 -5.46 5.74
CA TRP A 251 -8.91 -4.06 5.86
C TRP A 251 -7.40 -3.85 5.88
N ASN A 252 -6.63 -4.84 6.32
CA ASN A 252 -5.18 -4.85 6.17
C ASN A 252 -4.79 -4.94 4.68
N ALA A 253 -5.43 -5.81 3.91
CA ALA A 253 -5.27 -5.87 2.45
C ALA A 253 -5.67 -4.56 1.76
N ILE A 254 -6.77 -3.92 2.17
CA ILE A 254 -7.17 -2.61 1.64
C ILE A 254 -6.17 -1.51 1.97
N ALA A 255 -5.51 -1.56 3.14
CA ALA A 255 -4.42 -0.65 3.46
C ALA A 255 -3.26 -0.82 2.46
N LEU A 256 -2.87 -2.06 2.16
CA LEU A 256 -1.81 -2.36 1.18
C LEU A 256 -2.20 -1.94 -0.25
N ASN A 257 -3.43 -2.21 -0.66
CA ASN A 257 -3.97 -1.77 -1.96
C ASN A 257 -3.95 -0.25 -2.09
N ALA A 258 -4.34 0.47 -1.03
CA ALA A 258 -4.31 1.93 -0.99
C ALA A 258 -2.88 2.49 -1.09
N ILE A 259 -1.92 1.86 -0.40
CA ILE A 259 -0.50 2.21 -0.46
C ILE A 259 0.05 2.06 -1.89
N GLN A 260 -0.25 0.94 -2.53
CA GLN A 260 0.13 0.70 -3.93
C GLN A 260 -0.50 1.75 -4.87
N ALA A 261 -1.78 2.08 -4.66
CA ALA A 261 -2.51 3.07 -5.45
C ALA A 261 -1.96 4.50 -5.28
N GLU A 262 -1.49 4.88 -4.08
CA GLU A 262 -0.76 6.15 -3.88
C GLU A 262 0.54 6.17 -4.70
N GLY A 263 1.24 5.05 -4.77
CA GLY A 263 2.40 4.84 -5.64
C GLY A 263 2.08 5.05 -7.12
N LYS A 264 1.06 4.35 -7.63
CA LYS A 264 0.56 4.49 -9.00
C LYS A 264 0.16 5.94 -9.33
N ALA A 265 -0.41 6.65 -8.36
CA ALA A 265 -0.76 8.07 -8.50
C ALA A 265 0.46 9.02 -8.46
N GLY A 266 1.65 8.51 -8.19
CA GLY A 266 2.91 9.25 -8.07
C GLY A 266 3.05 10.04 -6.76
N ARG A 267 2.26 9.70 -5.74
CA ARG A 267 2.39 10.26 -4.38
C ARG A 267 3.32 9.40 -3.52
N GLY A 268 3.24 8.07 -3.66
CA GLY A 268 4.07 7.10 -2.95
C GLY A 268 3.89 7.14 -1.43
N VAL A 269 4.22 6.04 -0.75
CA VAL A 269 4.26 5.99 0.72
C VAL A 269 5.62 5.45 1.15
N ALA A 270 6.47 6.33 1.67
CA ALA A 270 7.83 5.98 2.10
C ALA A 270 7.81 4.90 3.20
N PRO A 271 8.88 4.09 3.36
CA PRO A 271 8.93 3.02 4.37
C PRO A 271 8.62 3.50 5.78
N THR A 272 9.13 4.68 6.15
CA THR A 272 8.89 5.37 7.42
C THR A 272 7.40 5.66 7.65
N VAL A 273 6.78 6.37 6.72
CA VAL A 273 5.38 6.79 6.81
C VAL A 273 4.43 5.60 6.75
N GLY A 274 4.76 4.61 5.93
CA GLY A 274 3.95 3.42 5.72
C GLY A 274 3.93 2.47 6.92
N SER A 275 5.08 2.20 7.54
CA SER A 275 5.10 1.38 8.77
C SER A 275 4.30 2.04 9.90
N ARG A 276 4.41 3.37 10.04
CA ARG A 276 3.58 4.15 10.97
C ARG A 276 2.09 4.08 10.64
N LEU A 277 1.72 4.17 9.35
CA LEU A 277 0.33 4.05 8.92
C LEU A 277 -0.25 2.69 9.31
N MET A 278 0.47 1.60 9.04
CA MET A 278 0.04 0.25 9.40
C MET A 278 -0.10 0.10 10.92
N ALA A 279 0.84 0.62 11.71
CA ALA A 279 0.75 0.61 13.17
C ALA A 279 -0.47 1.41 13.70
N LEU A 280 -0.77 2.57 13.11
CA LEU A 280 -1.97 3.35 13.46
C LEU A 280 -3.27 2.58 13.19
N VAL A 281 -3.36 1.92 12.04
CA VAL A 281 -4.55 1.11 11.68
C VAL A 281 -4.68 -0.06 12.64
N SER A 282 -3.62 -0.84 12.82
CA SER A 282 -3.68 -2.06 13.62
C SER A 282 -3.92 -1.80 15.11
N THR A 283 -3.30 -0.77 15.71
CA THR A 283 -3.56 -0.44 17.12
C THR A 283 -4.98 0.09 17.35
N ALA A 284 -5.51 0.89 16.42
CA ALA A 284 -6.90 1.34 16.48
C ALA A 284 -7.90 0.18 16.38
N VAL A 285 -7.64 -0.78 15.49
CA VAL A 285 -8.44 -2.00 15.36
C VAL A 285 -8.33 -2.87 16.60
N TYR A 286 -7.11 -3.10 17.12
CA TYR A 286 -6.87 -3.88 18.34
C TYR A 286 -7.64 -3.33 19.54
N ASP A 287 -7.52 -2.03 19.83
CA ASP A 287 -8.25 -1.41 20.95
C ASP A 287 -9.77 -1.47 20.74
N THR A 288 -10.24 -1.36 19.49
CA THR A 288 -11.66 -1.52 19.17
C THR A 288 -12.15 -2.93 19.42
N VAL A 289 -11.38 -3.95 19.04
CA VAL A 289 -11.71 -5.36 19.22
C VAL A 289 -11.68 -5.74 20.70
N ASN A 290 -10.65 -5.32 21.43
CA ASN A 290 -10.51 -5.58 22.85
C ASN A 290 -11.57 -4.88 23.71
N ALA A 291 -12.17 -3.79 23.22
CA ALA A 291 -13.30 -3.18 23.89
C ALA A 291 -14.52 -4.12 24.05
N PHE A 292 -14.60 -5.22 23.28
CA PHE A 292 -15.62 -6.26 23.40
C PHE A 292 -15.22 -7.40 24.34
N ASN A 293 -13.93 -7.53 24.66
CA ASN A 293 -13.40 -8.56 25.54
C ASN A 293 -12.34 -8.01 26.50
N THR A 294 -12.76 -7.64 27.71
CA THR A 294 -11.88 -7.04 28.72
C THR A 294 -10.92 -8.03 29.39
N LEU A 295 -10.80 -9.25 28.89
CA LEU A 295 -9.80 -10.20 29.38
C LEU A 295 -8.38 -9.79 28.96
N TYR A 296 -8.25 -8.99 27.90
CA TYR A 296 -6.98 -8.48 27.39
C TYR A 296 -6.84 -6.97 27.62
N PRO A 297 -5.64 -6.49 27.96
CA PRO A 297 -5.41 -5.07 28.09
C PRO A 297 -5.53 -4.38 26.72
N SER A 298 -6.26 -3.27 26.69
CA SER A 298 -6.13 -2.28 25.62
C SER A 298 -4.69 -1.78 25.56
N TYR A 299 -4.21 -1.47 24.37
CA TYR A 299 -2.94 -0.82 24.13
C TYR A 299 -2.96 0.64 24.60
N ALA A 300 -3.87 1.46 24.06
CA ALA A 300 -3.89 2.90 24.36
C ALA A 300 -5.29 3.44 24.69
N VAL A 301 -6.31 3.01 23.96
CA VAL A 301 -7.70 3.42 24.12
C VAL A 301 -8.47 2.38 24.93
N ASN A 302 -8.65 2.65 26.23
CA ASN A 302 -9.34 1.74 27.15
C ASN A 302 -10.83 2.11 27.31
N VAL A 303 -11.68 1.56 26.44
CA VAL A 303 -13.13 1.75 26.48
C VAL A 303 -13.86 0.41 26.44
N ASN A 304 -15.11 0.39 26.89
CA ASN A 304 -15.96 -0.79 26.79
C ASN A 304 -17.00 -0.61 25.68
N ALA A 305 -17.07 -1.57 24.77
CA ALA A 305 -18.07 -1.59 23.73
C ALA A 305 -19.48 -1.64 24.34
N PRO A 306 -20.40 -0.75 23.91
CA PRO A 306 -21.78 -0.81 24.36
C PRO A 306 -22.46 -2.12 23.95
N ALA A 307 -23.51 -2.52 24.67
CA ALA A 307 -24.31 -3.67 24.27
C ALA A 307 -24.97 -3.45 22.89
N ASN A 308 -25.32 -4.53 22.20
CA ASN A 308 -25.93 -4.49 20.87
C ASN A 308 -25.11 -3.70 19.84
N THR A 309 -23.81 -3.98 19.80
CA THR A 309 -22.84 -3.36 18.90
C THR A 309 -22.15 -4.50 18.13
N SER A 310 -22.03 -4.38 16.82
CA SER A 310 -21.35 -5.38 15.98
C SER A 310 -19.84 -5.24 16.14
N LEU A 311 -19.16 -6.35 16.47
CA LEU A 311 -17.71 -6.41 16.57
C LEU A 311 -17.05 -6.22 15.21
N GLY A 312 -17.51 -6.95 14.19
CA GLY A 312 -16.96 -6.87 12.83
C GLY A 312 -17.06 -5.45 12.28
N MET A 313 -18.24 -4.82 12.37
CA MET A 313 -18.41 -3.45 11.89
C MET A 313 -17.66 -2.41 12.73
N ALA A 314 -17.36 -2.70 14.01
CA ALA A 314 -16.48 -1.84 14.79
C ALA A 314 -15.04 -1.87 14.27
N ALA A 315 -14.49 -3.04 13.97
CA ALA A 315 -13.18 -3.16 13.32
C ALA A 315 -13.14 -2.39 11.98
N VAL A 316 -14.19 -2.56 11.14
CA VAL A 316 -14.36 -1.82 9.88
C VAL A 316 -14.34 -0.31 10.09
N GLY A 317 -15.09 0.19 11.08
CA GLY A 317 -15.15 1.63 11.40
C GLY A 317 -13.80 2.20 11.85
N ALA A 318 -13.06 1.46 12.66
CA ALA A 318 -11.74 1.88 13.13
C ALA A 318 -10.72 1.97 11.97
N ALA A 319 -10.63 0.91 11.16
CA ALA A 319 -9.74 0.87 10.00
C ALA A 319 -10.11 1.96 8.98
N TYR A 320 -11.39 2.08 8.62
CA TYR A 320 -11.89 3.12 7.71
C TYR A 320 -11.51 4.52 8.21
N ARG A 321 -11.72 4.82 9.50
CA ARG A 321 -11.43 6.15 10.04
C ARG A 321 -9.96 6.51 9.88
N VAL A 322 -9.06 5.60 10.24
CA VAL A 322 -7.61 5.85 10.11
C VAL A 322 -7.24 6.01 8.63
N LEU A 323 -7.59 5.04 7.79
CA LEU A 323 -7.21 5.02 6.38
C LEU A 323 -7.78 6.19 5.57
N SER A 324 -9.06 6.54 5.76
CA SER A 324 -9.68 7.67 5.06
C SER A 324 -9.09 9.02 5.45
N THR A 325 -8.56 9.13 6.68
CA THR A 325 -7.89 10.34 7.17
C THR A 325 -6.46 10.42 6.64
N GLN A 326 -5.72 9.32 6.69
CA GLN A 326 -4.32 9.29 6.26
C GLN A 326 -4.21 9.26 4.72
N LEU A 327 -5.03 8.50 4.01
CA LEU A 327 -4.93 8.32 2.55
C LEU A 327 -6.17 8.83 1.82
N SER A 328 -6.52 10.11 2.02
CA SER A 328 -7.76 10.72 1.47
C SER A 328 -7.94 10.56 -0.05
N GLY A 329 -6.85 10.40 -0.80
CA GLY A 329 -6.86 10.13 -2.24
C GLY A 329 -7.52 8.80 -2.64
N GLN A 330 -7.68 7.86 -1.69
CA GLN A 330 -8.22 6.51 -1.91
C GLN A 330 -9.66 6.35 -1.39
N SER A 331 -10.38 7.45 -1.20
CA SER A 331 -11.76 7.44 -0.67
C SER A 331 -12.70 6.49 -1.43
N SER A 332 -12.56 6.36 -2.76
CA SER A 332 -13.39 5.46 -3.57
C SER A 332 -13.17 3.98 -3.20
N LEU A 333 -11.92 3.58 -2.97
CA LEU A 333 -11.55 2.22 -2.55
C LEU A 333 -12.12 1.92 -1.16
N PHE A 334 -11.96 2.84 -0.22
CA PHE A 334 -12.45 2.67 1.15
C PHE A 334 -13.97 2.58 1.23
N LEU A 335 -14.70 3.40 0.46
CA LEU A 335 -16.16 3.32 0.40
C LEU A 335 -16.65 1.99 -0.18
N GLN A 336 -15.97 1.48 -1.20
CA GLN A 336 -16.26 0.16 -1.76
C GLN A 336 -16.03 -0.95 -0.72
N GLN A 337 -14.95 -0.88 0.06
CA GLN A 337 -14.72 -1.87 1.11
C GLN A 337 -15.73 -1.78 2.25
N VAL A 338 -16.17 -0.58 2.65
CA VAL A 338 -17.26 -0.46 3.65
C VAL A 338 -18.52 -1.14 3.12
N ALA A 339 -18.91 -0.88 1.87
CA ALA A 339 -20.06 -1.55 1.26
C ALA A 339 -19.86 -3.08 1.19
N ASN A 340 -18.67 -3.55 0.84
CA ASN A 340 -18.35 -4.97 0.79
C ASN A 340 -18.46 -5.64 2.17
N SER A 341 -17.81 -5.06 3.19
CA SER A 341 -17.84 -5.55 4.57
C SER A 341 -19.26 -5.69 5.11
N ARG A 342 -20.16 -4.77 4.73
CA ARG A 342 -21.57 -4.81 5.14
C ARG A 342 -22.40 -5.87 4.46
N SER A 343 -22.02 -6.27 3.25
CA SER A 343 -22.65 -7.41 2.58
C SER A 343 -22.24 -8.75 3.20
N GLU A 344 -21.09 -8.78 3.88
CA GLU A 344 -20.48 -9.97 4.46
C GLU A 344 -20.81 -10.15 5.95
N ILE A 345 -20.90 -9.05 6.70
CA ILE A 345 -21.27 -9.05 8.13
C ILE A 345 -22.79 -9.05 8.24
N LEU A 346 -23.36 -10.13 8.79
CA LEU A 346 -24.80 -10.39 8.83
C LEU A 346 -25.43 -10.14 10.21
N ASP A 347 -24.97 -9.10 10.90
CA ASP A 347 -25.53 -8.66 12.19
C ASP A 347 -26.86 -7.90 11.98
N SER A 348 -27.49 -7.43 13.06
CA SER A 348 -28.65 -6.54 12.90
C SER A 348 -28.18 -5.16 12.41
N ALA A 349 -28.95 -4.52 11.51
CA ALA A 349 -28.63 -3.19 10.99
C ALA A 349 -28.34 -2.14 12.10
N THR A 350 -29.03 -2.23 13.25
CA THR A 350 -28.75 -1.38 14.41
C THR A 350 -27.39 -1.69 15.04
N ALA A 351 -27.05 -2.97 15.21
CA ALA A 351 -25.76 -3.38 15.76
C ALA A 351 -24.61 -3.01 14.83
N GLU A 352 -24.77 -3.17 13.51
CA GLU A 352 -23.79 -2.75 12.51
C GLU A 352 -23.52 -1.25 12.53
N SER A 353 -24.58 -0.43 12.50
CA SER A 353 -24.46 1.03 12.55
C SER A 353 -23.76 1.48 13.84
N ARG A 354 -24.16 0.92 15.00
CA ARG A 354 -23.49 1.17 16.28
C ARG A 354 -22.03 0.71 16.28
N GLY A 355 -21.74 -0.44 15.65
CA GLY A 355 -20.40 -0.97 15.48
C GLY A 355 -19.52 -0.01 14.71
N PHE A 356 -19.92 0.34 13.49
CA PHE A 356 -19.19 1.29 12.65
C PHE A 356 -18.94 2.60 13.38
N ASN A 357 -19.97 3.17 14.01
CA ASN A 357 -19.84 4.41 14.77
C ASN A 357 -18.85 4.29 15.94
N PHE A 358 -18.88 3.18 16.67
CA PHE A 358 -17.95 2.92 17.77
C PHE A 358 -16.50 2.82 17.28
N GLY A 359 -16.28 2.10 16.18
CA GLY A 359 -14.98 2.02 15.53
C GLY A 359 -14.43 3.39 15.10
N ILE A 360 -15.25 4.23 14.47
CA ILE A 360 -14.86 5.61 14.10
C ILE A 360 -14.35 6.39 15.32
N LEU A 361 -15.03 6.26 16.47
CA LEU A 361 -14.65 6.97 17.70
C LEU A 361 -13.31 6.50 18.26
N VAL A 362 -13.06 5.18 18.27
CA VAL A 362 -11.80 4.60 18.75
C VAL A 362 -10.65 4.90 17.78
N GLY A 363 -10.88 4.79 16.47
CA GLY A 363 -9.90 5.17 15.45
C GLY A 363 -9.50 6.63 15.53
N ASN A 364 -10.46 7.53 15.80
CA ASN A 364 -10.19 8.95 16.02
C ASN A 364 -9.34 9.20 17.29
N GLN A 365 -9.63 8.49 18.38
CA GLN A 365 -8.84 8.59 19.62
C GLN A 365 -7.40 8.12 19.41
N SER A 366 -7.24 6.99 18.72
CA SER A 366 -5.93 6.40 18.42
C SER A 366 -5.06 7.37 17.62
N MET A 367 -5.61 8.01 16.58
CA MET A 367 -4.90 9.05 15.83
C MET A 367 -4.56 10.28 16.69
N ASN A 368 -5.48 10.73 17.56
CA ASN A 368 -5.25 11.89 18.42
C ASN A 368 -4.11 11.66 19.42
N LEU A 369 -3.97 10.45 19.95
CA LEU A 369 -2.87 10.08 20.84
C LEU A 369 -1.51 10.17 20.13
N ARG A 370 -1.49 10.05 18.80
CA ARG A 370 -0.31 10.09 17.93
C ARG A 370 -0.17 11.40 17.15
N ALA A 371 -1.01 12.41 17.41
CA ALA A 371 -1.03 13.64 16.62
C ALA A 371 0.26 14.47 16.74
N ASN A 372 0.98 14.34 17.86
CA ASN A 372 2.21 15.09 18.16
C ASN A 372 3.41 14.18 18.41
N ASP A 373 3.42 13.02 17.77
CA ASP A 373 4.41 11.96 17.96
C ASP A 373 5.76 12.21 17.24
N GLY A 374 6.03 13.43 16.79
CA GLY A 374 7.25 13.77 16.04
C GLY A 374 7.21 13.47 14.53
N SER A 375 6.24 12.69 14.03
CA SER A 375 6.20 12.27 12.60
C SER A 375 6.02 13.40 11.58
N ASN A 376 5.63 14.59 12.04
CA ASN A 376 5.47 15.78 11.19
C ASN A 376 6.75 16.63 11.07
N ASP A 377 7.87 16.24 11.69
CA ASP A 377 9.13 16.97 11.60
C ASP A 377 9.80 16.80 10.24
N ASN A 378 9.58 17.79 9.37
CA ASN A 378 10.14 17.88 8.03
C ASN A 378 11.33 18.86 7.97
N THR A 379 12.05 19.07 9.09
CA THR A 379 13.23 19.94 9.10
C THR A 379 14.23 19.46 8.04
N PRO A 380 14.66 20.31 7.08
CA PRO A 380 15.55 19.88 6.02
C PRO A 380 16.90 19.38 6.54
N PHE A 381 17.30 18.20 6.06
CA PHE A 381 18.61 17.64 6.39
C PHE A 381 19.75 18.46 5.80
N THR A 382 20.79 18.71 6.60
CA THR A 382 22.06 19.30 6.14
C THR A 382 23.20 18.41 6.56
N ALA A 383 23.83 17.74 5.60
CA ALA A 383 24.96 16.87 5.86
C ALA A 383 26.16 17.67 6.44
N PRO A 384 26.84 17.15 7.48
CA PRO A 384 28.07 17.76 7.98
C PRO A 384 29.22 17.68 6.96
N PRO A 385 30.28 18.50 7.11
CA PRO A 385 31.49 18.33 6.34
C PRO A 385 32.21 17.03 6.74
N GLY A 386 32.87 16.38 5.79
CA GLY A 386 33.62 15.14 6.02
C GLY A 386 33.63 14.27 4.77
N ASP A 387 34.70 13.53 4.57
CA ASP A 387 34.85 12.70 3.37
C ASP A 387 33.87 11.51 3.45
N TYR A 388 33.88 10.74 4.53
CA TYR A 388 32.97 9.60 4.74
C TYR A 388 31.63 10.02 5.36
N VAL A 389 30.86 10.84 4.64
CA VAL A 389 29.52 11.32 5.05
C VAL A 389 28.57 11.22 3.87
N TRP A 390 27.48 10.48 4.03
CA TRP A 390 26.40 10.39 3.06
C TRP A 390 25.79 11.75 2.75
N ARG A 391 25.45 11.96 1.48
CA ARG A 391 24.84 13.19 0.99
C ARG A 391 23.74 12.87 0.00
N PRO A 392 22.64 13.65 0.00
CA PRO A 392 21.69 13.61 -1.10
C PRO A 392 22.38 13.81 -2.44
N GLU A 393 21.92 13.09 -3.45
CA GLU A 393 22.40 13.27 -4.82
C GLU A 393 22.24 14.73 -5.29
N THR A 394 23.13 15.18 -6.16
CA THR A 394 23.09 16.56 -6.69
C THR A 394 22.33 16.68 -8.01
N SER A 395 22.00 15.56 -8.64
CA SER A 395 21.30 15.46 -9.93
C SER A 395 20.47 14.19 -10.00
N GLY A 396 19.54 14.10 -10.95
CA GLY A 396 18.69 12.93 -11.12
C GLY A 396 17.34 13.04 -10.40
N PRO A 397 16.55 11.95 -10.40
CA PRO A 397 15.19 11.92 -9.84
C PRO A 397 15.15 12.17 -8.33
N THR A 398 16.23 11.88 -7.62
CA THR A 398 16.42 11.99 -6.15
C THR A 398 17.27 13.18 -5.73
N ALA A 399 17.53 14.13 -6.64
CA ALA A 399 18.38 15.29 -6.35
C ALA A 399 17.89 16.12 -5.16
N GLY A 400 18.72 16.24 -4.12
CA GLY A 400 18.44 16.98 -2.89
C GLY A 400 17.46 16.31 -1.93
N VAL A 401 17.11 15.04 -2.15
CA VAL A 401 16.17 14.28 -1.31
C VAL A 401 16.92 13.56 -0.17
N ALA A 402 16.42 13.70 1.06
CA ALA A 402 16.84 12.94 2.24
C ALA A 402 15.59 12.42 2.95
N VAL A 403 15.21 11.17 2.66
CA VAL A 403 13.98 10.58 3.20
C VAL A 403 14.20 10.18 4.66
N GLY A 404 13.33 10.61 5.57
CA GLY A 404 13.35 10.12 6.94
C GLY A 404 14.24 10.90 7.90
N ALA A 405 14.75 12.08 7.53
CA ALA A 405 15.88 12.69 8.23
C ALA A 405 15.68 12.94 9.73
N ASN A 406 14.44 13.19 10.14
CA ASN A 406 14.09 13.41 11.55
C ASN A 406 13.28 12.23 12.12
N TRP A 407 13.12 11.14 11.36
CA TRP A 407 12.23 10.03 11.73
C TRP A 407 12.68 9.27 12.98
N GLY A 408 13.98 9.32 13.30
CA GLY A 408 14.51 8.80 14.57
C GLY A 408 14.02 9.56 15.82
N GLY A 409 13.35 10.70 15.65
CA GLY A 409 12.70 11.46 16.71
C GLY A 409 11.20 11.18 16.89
N VAL A 410 10.64 10.22 16.13
CA VAL A 410 9.26 9.79 16.29
C VAL A 410 9.11 9.01 17.59
N ASP A 411 8.06 9.30 18.37
CA ASP A 411 7.74 8.54 19.58
C ASP A 411 7.50 7.08 19.20
N THR A 412 8.23 6.16 19.82
CA THR A 412 8.05 4.71 19.65
C THR A 412 6.68 4.24 20.14
N TRP A 413 6.25 3.07 19.68
CA TRP A 413 4.99 2.42 19.98
C TRP A 413 5.04 1.57 21.24
N ALA A 414 6.06 0.73 21.38
CA ALA A 414 6.13 -0.29 22.41
C ALA A 414 7.45 -0.25 23.20
N ILE A 415 8.60 -0.06 22.52
CA ILE A 415 9.92 -0.20 23.15
C ILE A 415 10.30 0.93 24.13
N GLY A 416 9.61 2.08 24.06
CA GLY A 416 9.90 3.23 24.91
C GLY A 416 11.15 3.99 24.48
N ASP A 417 12.03 4.35 25.42
CA ASP A 417 13.26 5.10 25.07
C ASP A 417 14.23 4.21 24.28
N ILE A 418 14.60 4.64 23.08
CA ILE A 418 15.45 3.87 22.16
C ILE A 418 16.81 3.54 22.80
N ASN A 419 17.46 4.51 23.45
CA ASN A 419 18.80 4.31 23.99
C ASN A 419 18.78 3.36 25.19
N GLN A 420 17.73 3.45 26.02
CA GLN A 420 17.51 2.52 27.10
C GLN A 420 17.26 1.10 26.55
N PHE A 421 16.37 0.95 25.56
CA PHE A 421 16.07 -0.35 24.96
C PHE A 421 17.31 -1.01 24.35
N VAL A 422 18.06 -0.26 23.54
CA VAL A 422 19.33 -0.73 22.94
C VAL A 422 20.32 -1.16 24.02
N SER A 423 20.49 -0.35 25.07
CA SER A 423 21.44 -0.65 26.15
C SER A 423 21.02 -1.85 26.99
N GLU A 424 19.73 -2.01 27.30
CA GLU A 424 19.23 -3.11 28.15
C GLU A 424 19.30 -4.46 27.44
N ASN A 425 19.16 -4.46 26.11
CA ASN A 425 19.23 -5.66 25.27
C ASN A 425 20.63 -5.91 24.70
N ASN A 426 21.61 -5.05 24.97
CA ASN A 426 22.98 -5.12 24.43
C ASN A 426 23.03 -5.21 22.90
N LEU A 427 22.19 -4.41 22.23
CA LEU A 427 22.11 -4.40 20.77
C LEU A 427 23.29 -3.60 20.21
N ASP A 428 23.91 -4.14 19.17
CA ASP A 428 24.89 -3.38 18.40
C ASP A 428 24.18 -2.50 17.37
N VAL A 429 24.41 -1.21 17.49
CA VAL A 429 23.87 -0.17 16.60
C VAL A 429 24.96 0.85 16.27
N THR A 430 26.22 0.45 16.40
CA THR A 430 27.38 1.30 16.10
C THR A 430 28.02 0.81 14.82
N LEU A 431 28.32 1.72 13.91
CA LEU A 431 29.04 1.37 12.69
C LEU A 431 30.53 1.15 12.98
N GLU A 432 31.02 -0.09 12.93
CA GLU A 432 32.45 -0.39 13.07
C GLU A 432 33.20 -0.20 11.75
N GLY A 433 32.57 -0.52 10.61
CA GLY A 433 33.09 -0.52 9.23
C GLY A 433 33.41 0.86 8.64
N ARG A 434 33.99 1.79 9.41
CA ARG A 434 34.43 3.10 8.91
C ARG A 434 35.90 3.08 8.48
N PRO A 435 36.28 3.81 7.42
CA PRO A 435 37.68 3.94 6.98
C PRO A 435 38.66 4.39 8.08
N ASP A 436 38.21 5.22 9.02
CA ASP A 436 39.02 5.81 10.08
C ASP A 436 39.11 4.96 11.36
N THR A 437 38.17 4.03 11.57
CA THR A 437 38.11 3.15 12.75
C THR A 437 38.54 1.72 12.42
N ASN A 438 38.02 1.14 11.34
CA ASN A 438 38.27 -0.24 10.92
C ASN A 438 38.38 -0.35 9.38
N PRO A 439 39.49 0.13 8.79
CA PRO A 439 39.67 0.13 7.32
C PRO A 439 39.75 -1.28 6.70
N THR A 440 39.97 -2.32 7.51
CA THR A 440 40.00 -3.71 7.01
C THR A 440 38.58 -4.20 6.77
N LEU A 441 37.70 -4.09 7.76
CA LEU A 441 36.29 -4.46 7.63
C LEU A 441 35.61 -3.65 6.50
N TYR A 442 35.79 -2.34 6.50
CA TYR A 442 35.30 -1.46 5.43
C TYR A 442 35.67 -1.96 4.03
N ALA A 443 36.94 -2.34 3.81
CA ALA A 443 37.39 -2.81 2.51
C ALA A 443 36.81 -4.19 2.14
N GLU A 444 36.64 -5.08 3.12
CA GLU A 444 36.05 -6.41 2.93
C GLU A 444 34.60 -6.31 2.50
N GLU A 445 33.81 -5.46 3.15
CA GLU A 445 32.38 -5.31 2.87
C GLU A 445 32.11 -4.60 1.55
N ILE A 446 32.88 -3.55 1.22
CA ILE A 446 32.73 -2.88 -0.07
C ILE A 446 33.12 -3.80 -1.22
N GLU A 447 34.14 -4.64 -1.04
CA GLU A 447 34.51 -5.65 -2.04
C GLU A 447 33.43 -6.73 -2.18
N GLU A 448 32.81 -7.15 -1.08
CA GLU A 448 31.66 -8.06 -1.11
C GLU A 448 30.51 -7.48 -1.94
N VAL A 449 30.09 -6.25 -1.65
CA VAL A 449 29.00 -5.60 -2.39
C VAL A 449 29.37 -5.38 -3.87
N ARG A 450 30.63 -5.04 -4.17
CA ARG A 450 31.08 -4.89 -5.56
C ARG A 450 30.93 -6.19 -6.33
N LEU A 451 31.37 -7.31 -5.75
CA LEU A 451 31.35 -8.63 -6.39
C LEU A 451 29.97 -9.29 -6.41
N TYR A 452 29.13 -9.08 -5.40
CA TYR A 452 27.84 -9.76 -5.27
C TYR A 452 26.61 -8.87 -5.51
N GLY A 453 26.76 -7.55 -5.44
CA GLY A 453 25.67 -6.58 -5.57
C GLY A 453 25.52 -5.95 -6.96
N GLY A 454 26.48 -6.17 -7.87
CA GLY A 454 26.49 -5.53 -9.18
C GLY A 454 25.37 -6.01 -10.12
N LEU A 455 24.80 -5.10 -10.91
CA LEU A 455 23.80 -5.38 -11.94
C LEU A 455 24.33 -6.33 -13.02
N GLN A 456 25.57 -6.11 -13.45
CA GLN A 456 26.23 -6.86 -14.51
C GLN A 456 27.76 -6.76 -14.38
N ASN A 457 28.47 -7.58 -15.14
CA ASN A 457 29.92 -7.47 -15.29
C ASN A 457 30.32 -6.12 -15.93
N THR A 458 31.45 -5.59 -15.49
CA THR A 458 32.16 -4.45 -16.08
C THR A 458 33.57 -4.88 -16.49
N ASP A 459 34.41 -3.94 -16.96
CA ASP A 459 35.83 -4.21 -17.22
C ASP A 459 36.63 -4.47 -15.93
N LEU A 460 36.15 -4.02 -14.77
CA LEU A 460 36.83 -4.07 -13.47
C LEU A 460 36.18 -5.06 -12.48
N THR A 461 34.90 -5.37 -12.69
CA THR A 461 34.09 -6.20 -11.79
C THR A 461 33.51 -7.38 -12.55
N THR A 462 33.81 -8.58 -12.05
CA THR A 462 33.08 -9.79 -12.43
C THR A 462 32.12 -10.14 -11.30
N THR A 463 30.82 -10.10 -11.57
CA THR A 463 29.78 -10.45 -10.61
C THR A 463 29.87 -11.94 -10.27
N LEU A 464 29.89 -12.26 -8.97
CA LEU A 464 29.96 -13.61 -8.43
C LEU A 464 28.60 -14.13 -7.91
N ARG A 465 27.60 -13.24 -7.85
CA ARG A 465 26.23 -13.58 -7.44
C ARG A 465 25.65 -14.70 -8.30
N ASN A 466 25.02 -15.67 -7.65
CA ASN A 466 24.33 -16.78 -8.33
C ASN A 466 22.84 -16.43 -8.62
N ALA A 467 22.13 -17.36 -9.27
CA ALA A 467 20.74 -17.14 -9.67
C ALA A 467 19.78 -17.01 -8.48
N ASP A 468 19.95 -17.84 -7.44
CA ASP A 468 19.12 -17.79 -6.23
C ASP A 468 19.33 -16.49 -5.46
N GLN A 469 20.57 -16.03 -5.31
CA GLN A 469 20.86 -14.72 -4.70
C GLN A 469 20.28 -13.56 -5.50
N THR A 470 20.18 -13.68 -6.83
CA THR A 470 19.51 -12.68 -7.68
C THR A 470 18.00 -12.71 -7.45
N GLU A 471 17.41 -13.91 -7.37
CA GLU A 471 16.00 -14.08 -7.07
C GLU A 471 15.66 -13.52 -5.67
N MET A 472 16.45 -13.85 -4.65
CA MET A 472 16.33 -13.33 -3.28
C MET A 472 16.35 -11.79 -3.25
N ALA A 473 17.31 -11.17 -3.93
CA ALA A 473 17.42 -9.71 -4.02
C ALA A 473 16.15 -9.06 -4.57
N VAL A 474 15.59 -9.61 -5.66
CA VAL A 474 14.38 -9.07 -6.30
C VAL A 474 13.12 -9.44 -5.49
N PHE A 475 13.06 -10.63 -4.91
CA PHE A 475 11.93 -11.13 -4.14
C PHE A 475 11.58 -10.21 -2.97
N PHE A 476 12.59 -9.77 -2.22
CA PHE A 476 12.45 -8.88 -1.07
C PHE A 476 12.63 -7.39 -1.40
N ALA A 477 12.69 -7.02 -2.70
CA ALA A 477 12.97 -5.64 -3.08
C ALA A 477 11.92 -4.65 -2.57
N TYR A 478 10.70 -4.71 -3.14
CA TYR A 478 9.56 -3.86 -2.79
C TYR A 478 9.89 -2.35 -2.67
N ASP A 479 10.93 -1.89 -3.36
CA ASP A 479 11.38 -0.50 -3.32
C ASP A 479 10.60 0.38 -4.32
N ARG A 480 9.85 -0.23 -5.25
CA ARG A 480 8.98 0.51 -6.15
C ARG A 480 7.82 1.13 -5.38
N ALA A 481 7.51 2.39 -5.69
CA ALA A 481 6.40 3.11 -5.08
C ALA A 481 5.04 2.43 -5.33
N ASP A 482 4.87 1.77 -6.49
CA ASP A 482 3.66 1.08 -6.92
C ASP A 482 3.62 -0.41 -6.53
N THR A 483 4.16 -0.73 -5.36
CA THR A 483 4.05 -2.05 -4.67
C THR A 483 3.53 -1.85 -3.24
N PHE A 484 3.38 -2.94 -2.49
CA PHE A 484 3.06 -2.88 -1.06
C PHE A 484 4.15 -2.29 -0.18
N ARG A 485 5.36 -2.05 -0.73
CA ARG A 485 6.55 -1.62 0.02
C ARG A 485 7.03 -2.71 1.00
N PRO A 486 8.23 -2.60 1.60
CA PRO A 486 8.83 -3.71 2.36
C PRO A 486 7.98 -4.13 3.56
N TYR A 487 7.45 -3.16 4.32
CA TYR A 487 6.52 -3.43 5.43
C TYR A 487 5.25 -4.17 4.96
N GLY A 488 4.80 -3.90 3.74
CA GLY A 488 3.60 -4.49 3.17
C GLY A 488 3.81 -5.91 2.65
N HIS A 489 5.01 -6.24 2.17
CA HIS A 489 5.38 -7.62 1.84
C HIS A 489 5.34 -8.53 3.07
N LEU A 490 5.93 -8.08 4.17
CA LEU A 490 5.90 -8.82 5.45
C LEU A 490 4.46 -8.98 5.97
N ASN A 491 3.60 -7.96 5.78
CA ASN A 491 2.17 -8.09 6.04
C ASN A 491 1.46 -9.07 5.10
N GLN A 492 1.80 -9.10 3.80
CA GLN A 492 1.26 -10.07 2.85
C GLN A 492 1.56 -11.50 3.29
N ILE A 493 2.79 -11.77 3.73
CA ILE A 493 3.20 -13.08 4.25
C ILE A 493 2.42 -13.42 5.52
N ALA A 494 2.39 -12.50 6.51
CA ALA A 494 1.67 -12.71 7.77
C ALA A 494 0.17 -12.96 7.58
N GLN A 495 -0.48 -12.28 6.62
CA GLN A 495 -1.89 -12.52 6.29
C GLN A 495 -2.12 -13.92 5.72
N GLY A 496 -1.18 -14.44 4.92
CA GLY A 496 -1.29 -15.80 4.38
C GLY A 496 -1.33 -16.82 5.50
N ILE A 497 -0.34 -16.74 6.39
CA ILE A 497 -0.20 -17.63 7.55
C ILE A 497 -1.41 -17.51 8.49
N ALA A 498 -1.88 -16.29 8.77
CA ALA A 498 -3.04 -16.06 9.62
C ALA A 498 -4.32 -16.73 9.07
N VAL A 499 -4.52 -16.68 7.75
CA VAL A 499 -5.65 -17.35 7.08
C VAL A 499 -5.48 -18.87 7.11
N ASP A 500 -4.26 -19.38 6.90
CA ASP A 500 -3.97 -20.82 6.91
C ASP A 500 -4.17 -21.44 8.30
N GLU A 501 -3.81 -20.72 9.36
CA GLU A 501 -4.03 -21.10 10.77
C GLU A 501 -5.49 -20.92 11.21
N GLY A 502 -6.33 -20.27 10.39
CA GLY A 502 -7.74 -20.07 10.68
C GLY A 502 -7.97 -19.16 11.88
N ASN A 503 -7.13 -18.12 12.02
CA ASN A 503 -7.21 -17.15 13.10
C ASN A 503 -8.61 -16.55 13.25
N THR A 504 -8.99 -16.28 14.50
CA THR A 504 -10.18 -15.48 14.76
C THR A 504 -9.90 -13.99 14.53
N LEU A 505 -10.96 -13.19 14.45
CA LEU A 505 -10.85 -11.73 14.34
C LEU A 505 -10.00 -11.13 15.48
N GLN A 506 -10.08 -11.69 16.68
CA GLN A 506 -9.28 -11.27 17.83
C GLN A 506 -7.80 -11.65 17.66
N ASP A 507 -7.51 -12.86 17.21
CA ASP A 507 -6.14 -13.34 16.99
C ASP A 507 -5.46 -12.49 15.92
N ASP A 508 -6.17 -12.16 14.85
CA ASP A 508 -5.65 -11.26 13.80
C ASP A 508 -5.45 -9.83 14.30
N ALA A 509 -6.39 -9.28 15.08
CA ALA A 509 -6.23 -7.95 15.64
C ALA A 509 -5.00 -7.87 16.56
N SER A 510 -4.74 -8.94 17.32
CA SER A 510 -3.56 -9.13 18.17
C SER A 510 -2.27 -9.23 17.35
N LEU A 511 -2.22 -10.16 16.39
CA LEU A 511 -1.07 -10.40 15.51
C LEU A 511 -0.65 -9.14 14.75
N PHE A 512 -1.58 -8.49 14.04
CA PHE A 512 -1.24 -7.33 13.21
C PHE A 512 -0.90 -6.09 14.04
N ALA A 513 -1.43 -5.95 15.25
CA ALA A 513 -1.00 -4.90 16.16
C ALA A 513 0.44 -5.13 16.65
N ALA A 514 0.79 -6.36 17.03
CA ALA A 514 2.16 -6.71 17.38
C ALA A 514 3.12 -6.51 16.20
N LEU A 515 2.80 -7.07 15.04
CA LEU A 515 3.63 -6.99 13.84
C LEU A 515 3.86 -5.53 13.44
N ASN A 516 2.80 -4.75 13.24
CA ASN A 516 2.95 -3.42 12.66
C ASN A 516 3.57 -2.42 13.63
N THR A 517 3.39 -2.57 14.95
CA THR A 517 4.10 -1.74 15.93
C THR A 517 5.57 -2.12 16.05
N ALA A 518 5.92 -3.41 15.98
CA ALA A 518 7.31 -3.86 15.94
C ALA A 518 8.04 -3.36 14.68
N LEU A 519 7.41 -3.49 13.51
CA LEU A 519 7.95 -2.95 12.25
C LEU A 519 8.16 -1.43 12.33
N ALA A 520 7.22 -0.70 12.91
CA ALA A 520 7.34 0.74 13.07
C ALA A 520 8.47 1.14 14.04
N ASP A 521 8.61 0.48 15.19
CA ASP A 521 9.68 0.74 16.16
C ASP A 521 11.06 0.39 15.61
N ALA A 522 11.19 -0.74 14.90
CA ALA A 522 12.43 -1.13 14.24
C ALA A 522 12.85 -0.09 13.17
N VAL A 523 11.89 0.43 12.40
CA VAL A 523 12.12 1.51 11.43
C VAL A 523 12.53 2.82 12.12
N ILE A 524 11.95 3.18 13.27
CA ILE A 524 12.34 4.38 14.02
C ILE A 524 13.80 4.28 14.47
N ILE A 525 14.22 3.12 15.02
CA ILE A 525 15.61 2.88 15.39
C ILE A 525 16.51 2.96 14.16
N ALA A 526 16.19 2.21 13.09
CA ALA A 526 17.03 2.18 11.90
C ALA A 526 17.23 3.58 11.29
N TRP A 527 16.19 4.42 11.29
CA TRP A 527 16.31 5.80 10.81
C TRP A 527 17.08 6.73 11.76
N LYS A 528 16.98 6.52 13.07
CA LYS A 528 17.86 7.21 14.03
C LYS A 528 19.33 6.93 13.72
N GLU A 529 19.68 5.67 13.48
CA GLU A 529 21.08 5.29 13.24
C GLU A 529 21.56 5.68 11.84
N LYS A 530 20.71 5.63 10.81
CA LYS A 530 20.97 6.21 9.48
C LYS A 530 21.49 7.64 9.55
N TYR A 531 20.77 8.48 10.28
CA TYR A 531 21.10 9.89 10.39
C TYR A 531 22.09 10.22 11.53
N THR A 532 22.52 9.22 12.30
CA THR A 532 23.64 9.30 13.26
C THR A 532 24.96 8.92 12.61
N GLU A 533 25.02 7.76 11.96
CA GLU A 533 26.26 7.22 11.38
C GLU A 533 26.58 7.80 10.01
N LEU A 534 25.56 8.17 9.23
CA LEU A 534 25.69 8.84 7.94
C LEU A 534 26.62 8.11 6.95
N GLN A 535 26.60 6.78 6.96
CA GLN A 535 27.41 5.99 6.03
C GLN A 535 26.97 6.21 4.57
N PRO A 536 27.90 6.55 3.64
CA PRO A 536 27.63 6.60 2.21
C PRO A 536 27.12 5.28 1.65
N ARG A 537 26.30 5.32 0.59
CA ARG A 537 25.80 4.09 -0.04
C ARG A 537 26.93 3.34 -0.75
N PRO A 538 26.80 2.02 -0.96
CA PRO A 538 27.81 1.26 -1.70
C PRO A 538 28.09 1.83 -3.10
N ASP A 539 27.08 2.35 -3.80
CA ASP A 539 27.29 2.96 -5.12
C ASP A 539 28.06 4.29 -5.07
N ASP A 540 27.85 5.11 -4.04
CA ASP A 540 28.65 6.32 -3.78
C ASP A 540 30.15 5.95 -3.68
N ILE A 541 30.44 4.79 -3.08
CA ILE A 541 31.79 4.32 -2.82
C ILE A 541 32.43 3.68 -4.05
N ILE A 542 31.72 2.71 -4.64
CA ILE A 542 32.21 1.88 -5.76
C ILE A 542 32.21 2.69 -7.05
N ALA A 543 31.06 3.25 -7.44
CA ALA A 543 30.90 3.95 -8.73
C ALA A 543 31.27 5.43 -8.64
N GLY A 544 30.97 6.09 -7.51
CA GLY A 544 31.38 7.47 -7.26
C GLY A 544 32.90 7.66 -7.12
N GLY A 545 33.66 6.56 -7.06
CA GLY A 545 35.12 6.58 -6.99
C GLY A 545 35.65 7.00 -5.62
N PHE A 546 34.84 6.88 -4.56
CA PHE A 546 35.27 7.14 -3.19
C PHE A 546 36.39 6.18 -2.78
N ALA A 547 36.36 4.94 -3.30
CA ALA A 547 37.45 3.97 -3.19
C ALA A 547 38.82 4.48 -3.68
N ALA A 548 38.86 5.44 -4.62
CA ALA A 548 40.13 6.03 -5.06
C ALA A 548 40.59 7.20 -4.17
N ASN A 549 39.70 7.74 -3.33
CA ASN A 549 39.89 8.93 -2.51
C ASN A 549 39.97 8.63 -0.99
N ASP A 550 39.58 7.44 -0.56
CA ASP A 550 39.63 7.00 0.84
C ASP A 550 41.06 6.68 1.34
N GLY A 551 42.01 6.49 0.42
CA GLY A 551 43.40 6.14 0.72
C GLY A 551 43.61 4.67 1.13
N ILE A 552 42.60 3.81 0.94
CA ILE A 552 42.63 2.39 1.28
C ILE A 552 42.92 1.59 0.01
N ALA A 553 44.17 1.11 -0.12
CA ALA A 553 44.64 0.47 -1.35
C ALA A 553 43.88 -0.81 -1.76
N SER A 554 43.08 -1.40 -0.86
CA SER A 554 42.28 -2.59 -1.11
C SER A 554 40.88 -2.32 -1.64
N THR A 555 40.36 -1.07 -1.58
CA THR A 555 39.09 -0.73 -2.22
C THR A 555 39.31 -0.47 -3.71
N VAL A 556 38.39 -0.98 -4.54
CA VAL A 556 38.45 -0.84 -6.01
C VAL A 556 37.28 0.00 -6.47
N GLY A 557 37.57 1.18 -7.01
CA GLY A 557 36.55 2.01 -7.67
C GLY A 557 36.24 1.50 -9.08
N ASP A 558 34.96 1.40 -9.40
CA ASP A 558 34.45 0.94 -10.70
C ASP A 558 33.33 1.89 -11.18
N PRO A 559 33.65 2.89 -12.03
CA PRO A 559 32.70 3.93 -12.43
C PRO A 559 31.54 3.42 -13.30
N ASP A 560 31.66 2.20 -13.86
CA ASP A 560 30.60 1.58 -14.67
C ASP A 560 29.73 0.62 -13.84
N TRP A 561 30.03 0.43 -12.55
CA TRP A 561 29.27 -0.41 -11.64
C TRP A 561 27.92 0.23 -11.30
N LYS A 562 26.89 -0.61 -11.18
CA LYS A 562 25.55 -0.23 -10.72
C LYS A 562 24.99 -1.32 -9.81
N PRO A 563 24.20 -0.97 -8.77
CA PRO A 563 23.47 -1.95 -7.98
C PRO A 563 22.50 -2.78 -8.83
N LEU A 564 22.31 -4.06 -8.50
CA LEU A 564 21.32 -4.92 -9.16
C LEU A 564 19.92 -4.30 -9.11
N LEU A 565 19.51 -3.76 -7.95
CA LEU A 565 18.16 -3.22 -7.79
C LEU A 565 17.94 -1.87 -8.50
N SER A 566 18.98 -1.27 -9.08
CA SER A 566 18.90 0.08 -9.64
C SER A 566 17.86 0.22 -10.76
N GLU A 567 17.73 -0.78 -11.63
CA GLU A 567 16.73 -0.77 -12.71
C GLU A 567 15.31 -0.93 -12.17
N LEU A 568 15.13 -1.77 -11.15
CA LEU A 568 13.83 -2.01 -10.52
C LEU A 568 13.34 -0.75 -9.79
N MET A 569 14.23 -0.09 -9.05
CA MET A 569 13.93 1.14 -8.31
C MET A 569 13.81 2.37 -9.22
N GLY A 570 14.46 2.36 -10.39
CA GLY A 570 14.60 3.53 -11.26
C GLY A 570 15.60 4.58 -10.75
N VAL A 571 16.38 4.26 -9.72
CA VAL A 571 17.44 5.08 -9.10
C VAL A 571 18.62 4.19 -8.73
N ASN A 572 19.83 4.71 -8.60
CA ASN A 572 20.98 3.87 -8.24
C ASN A 572 20.84 3.30 -6.83
N SER A 573 20.53 4.16 -5.86
CA SER A 573 20.31 3.77 -4.47
C SER A 573 19.19 4.58 -3.82
N PRO A 574 18.56 4.07 -2.74
CA PRO A 574 17.53 4.81 -2.04
C PRO A 574 18.10 6.09 -1.37
N PRO A 575 17.35 7.20 -1.35
CA PRO A 575 17.83 8.54 -0.96
C PRO A 575 17.89 8.74 0.58
N PHE A 576 18.64 7.87 1.26
CA PHE A 576 18.93 7.91 2.69
C PHE A 576 20.23 7.12 2.99
N PRO A 577 20.92 7.37 4.12
CA PRO A 577 22.18 6.71 4.48
C PRO A 577 22.10 5.18 4.52
N ASP A 578 23.26 4.55 4.41
CA ASP A 578 23.41 3.10 4.35
C ASP A 578 23.12 2.41 5.69
N TYR A 579 24.00 2.60 6.67
CA TYR A 579 23.89 1.97 7.97
C TYR A 579 22.83 2.65 8.85
N MET A 580 21.83 1.94 9.38
CA MET A 580 21.59 0.50 9.26
C MET A 580 20.41 0.20 8.31
N SER A 581 20.35 -1.01 7.73
CA SER A 581 19.39 -1.39 6.69
C SER A 581 17.94 -1.38 7.20
N GLY A 582 17.05 -0.66 6.52
CA GLY A 582 15.63 -0.59 6.91
C GLY A 582 14.89 -1.90 6.68
N HIS A 583 15.15 -2.58 5.56
CA HIS A 583 14.64 -3.93 5.26
C HIS A 583 15.03 -4.91 6.35
N SER A 584 16.32 -4.97 6.70
CA SER A 584 16.81 -5.90 7.71
C SER A 584 16.16 -5.68 9.09
N ALA A 585 15.95 -4.43 9.50
CA ALA A 585 15.22 -4.10 10.72
C ALA A 585 13.78 -4.63 10.70
N MET A 586 13.09 -4.46 9.56
CA MET A 586 11.74 -4.96 9.36
C MET A 586 11.69 -6.50 9.30
N GLY A 587 12.61 -7.14 8.58
CA GLY A 587 12.74 -8.59 8.49
C GLY A 587 13.01 -9.24 9.85
N GLY A 588 13.88 -8.63 10.67
CA GLY A 588 14.11 -9.04 12.05
C GLY A 588 12.84 -8.92 12.91
N ALA A 589 12.17 -7.76 12.88
CA ALA A 589 10.95 -7.54 13.65
C ALA A 589 9.81 -8.49 13.25
N PHE A 590 9.67 -8.78 11.96
CA PHE A 590 8.78 -9.82 11.45
C PHE A 590 9.16 -11.19 12.01
N ALA A 591 10.43 -11.58 11.92
CA ALA A 591 10.91 -12.86 12.43
C ALA A 591 10.59 -13.04 13.92
N GLY A 592 10.84 -12.02 14.74
CA GLY A 592 10.58 -12.05 16.18
C GLY A 592 9.08 -12.19 16.51
N VAL A 593 8.23 -11.38 15.88
CA VAL A 593 6.78 -11.43 16.14
C VAL A 593 6.19 -12.77 15.68
N MET A 594 6.47 -13.19 14.44
CA MET A 594 5.87 -14.40 13.88
C MET A 594 6.35 -15.66 14.61
N THR A 595 7.61 -15.68 15.05
CA THR A 595 8.16 -16.79 15.85
C THR A 595 7.46 -16.91 17.21
N GLU A 596 7.19 -15.81 17.90
CA GLU A 596 6.48 -15.84 19.19
C GLU A 596 5.02 -16.34 19.04
N TYR A 597 4.34 -15.98 17.94
CA TYR A 597 2.95 -16.36 17.70
C TYR A 597 2.79 -17.81 17.22
N PHE A 598 3.70 -18.29 16.35
CA PHE A 598 3.51 -19.56 15.64
C PHE A 598 4.63 -20.60 15.90
N GLY A 599 5.73 -20.21 16.54
CA GLY A 599 6.85 -21.05 16.95
C GLY A 599 8.05 -21.09 15.97
N ASP A 600 9.21 -21.51 16.49
CA ASP A 600 10.53 -21.41 15.83
C ASP A 600 10.70 -22.14 14.50
N ASN A 601 9.96 -23.23 14.26
CA ASN A 601 10.17 -24.12 13.10
C ASN A 601 8.91 -24.21 12.22
N TYR A 602 8.22 -23.08 12.08
CA TYR A 602 7.05 -22.98 11.21
C TYR A 602 7.51 -22.93 9.74
N VAL A 603 7.15 -23.96 8.98
CA VAL A 603 7.47 -24.08 7.54
C VAL A 603 6.37 -23.44 6.73
N PHE A 604 6.72 -22.54 5.81
CA PHE A 604 5.75 -21.85 4.96
C PHE A 604 6.32 -21.48 3.60
N SER A 605 5.44 -21.11 2.68
CA SER A 605 5.81 -20.59 1.37
C SER A 605 5.36 -19.13 1.24
N ALA A 606 6.12 -18.32 0.53
CA ALA A 606 5.76 -16.93 0.24
C ALA A 606 5.90 -16.60 -1.25
N VAL A 607 5.20 -15.55 -1.66
CA VAL A 607 5.22 -14.98 -3.00
C VAL A 607 5.64 -13.52 -2.96
N SER A 608 5.99 -12.94 -4.11
CA SER A 608 6.41 -11.54 -4.21
C SER A 608 5.79 -10.83 -5.43
N GLN A 609 5.28 -9.60 -5.25
CA GLN A 609 4.80 -8.73 -6.34
C GLN A 609 5.92 -8.38 -7.33
N GLU A 610 7.18 -8.43 -6.89
CA GLU A 610 8.35 -8.16 -7.73
C GLU A 610 8.75 -9.38 -8.59
N LEU A 611 8.29 -10.58 -8.22
CA LEU A 611 8.51 -11.82 -8.97
C LEU A 611 7.20 -12.62 -9.15
N PRO A 612 6.26 -12.14 -9.98
CA PRO A 612 5.03 -12.88 -10.27
C PRO A 612 5.30 -14.30 -10.77
N GLY A 613 4.68 -15.27 -10.11
CA GLY A 613 4.79 -16.70 -10.42
C GLY A 613 5.93 -17.44 -9.73
N VAL A 614 6.78 -16.74 -8.96
CA VAL A 614 7.81 -17.34 -8.12
C VAL A 614 7.27 -17.58 -6.71
N VAL A 615 7.57 -18.76 -6.16
CA VAL A 615 7.27 -19.16 -4.79
C VAL A 615 8.60 -19.51 -4.12
N ARG A 616 8.85 -18.95 -2.93
CA ARG A 616 10.00 -19.32 -2.08
C ARG A 616 9.48 -20.05 -0.85
N ASP A 617 10.20 -21.09 -0.45
CA ASP A 617 9.89 -21.91 0.72
C ASP A 617 10.87 -21.59 1.85
N PHE A 618 10.37 -21.52 3.07
CA PHE A 618 11.14 -21.20 4.27
C PHE A 618 10.87 -22.23 5.36
N ASP A 619 11.94 -22.66 6.05
CA ASP A 619 11.86 -23.58 7.19
C ASP A 619 11.54 -22.85 8.51
N SER A 620 11.67 -21.50 8.54
CA SER A 620 11.35 -20.66 9.70
C SER A 620 11.16 -19.18 9.34
N PHE A 621 10.56 -18.39 10.23
CA PHE A 621 10.49 -16.94 10.07
C PHE A 621 11.86 -16.25 10.21
N TYR A 622 12.76 -16.80 11.02
CA TYR A 622 14.14 -16.32 11.13
C TYR A 622 14.84 -16.42 9.78
N GLU A 623 14.70 -17.56 9.09
CA GLU A 623 15.28 -17.75 7.75
C GLU A 623 14.71 -16.73 6.76
N ALA A 624 13.38 -16.54 6.73
CA ALA A 624 12.77 -15.56 5.84
C ALA A 624 13.22 -14.12 6.12
N GLY A 625 13.28 -13.71 7.39
CA GLY A 625 13.76 -12.38 7.77
C GLY A 625 15.26 -12.18 7.51
N MET A 626 16.07 -13.23 7.66
CA MET A 626 17.50 -13.18 7.34
C MET A 626 17.73 -13.15 5.83
N GLU A 627 16.92 -13.87 5.02
CA GLU A 627 16.95 -13.73 3.57
C GLU A 627 16.58 -12.31 3.13
N ASP A 628 15.57 -11.67 3.75
CA ASP A 628 15.25 -10.25 3.52
C ASP A 628 16.48 -9.36 3.82
N ALA A 629 17.15 -9.58 4.95
CA ALA A 629 18.35 -8.82 5.30
C ALA A 629 19.50 -9.02 4.29
N LEU A 630 19.81 -10.26 3.93
CA LEU A 630 20.91 -10.58 3.00
C LEU A 630 20.58 -10.17 1.55
N SER A 631 19.29 -10.11 1.18
CA SER A 631 18.83 -9.67 -0.14
C SER A 631 19.40 -8.31 -0.53
N ARG A 632 19.68 -7.45 0.44
CA ARG A 632 20.13 -6.07 0.23
C ARG A 632 21.62 -5.97 -0.15
N ILE A 633 22.42 -6.94 0.28
CA ILE A 633 23.82 -7.11 -0.14
C ILE A 633 23.82 -7.53 -1.62
N TYR A 634 23.03 -8.57 -1.95
CA TYR A 634 22.89 -9.08 -3.32
C TYR A 634 22.22 -8.09 -4.27
N GLY A 635 21.38 -7.21 -3.73
CA GLY A 635 20.77 -6.08 -4.42
C GLY A 635 21.74 -4.93 -4.69
N GLY A 636 22.90 -4.91 -4.03
CA GLY A 636 23.94 -3.90 -4.19
C GLY A 636 23.68 -2.59 -3.46
N VAL A 637 22.84 -2.59 -2.43
CA VAL A 637 22.35 -1.35 -1.79
C VAL A 637 22.71 -1.21 -0.32
N HIS A 638 23.25 -2.26 0.31
CA HIS A 638 23.73 -2.26 1.70
C HIS A 638 25.04 -3.06 1.86
N VAL A 639 25.91 -2.62 2.77
CA VAL A 639 27.01 -3.45 3.29
C VAL A 639 26.50 -4.50 4.29
N SER A 640 27.34 -5.48 4.60
CA SER A 640 26.93 -6.64 5.42
C SER A 640 26.61 -6.29 6.86
N GLU A 641 27.44 -5.50 7.54
CA GLU A 641 27.21 -5.00 8.91
C GLU A 641 25.87 -4.24 9.01
N ALA A 642 25.56 -3.39 8.02
CA ALA A 642 24.28 -2.69 7.95
C ALA A 642 23.07 -3.64 7.89
N CYS A 643 23.25 -4.85 7.35
CA CYS A 643 22.21 -5.87 7.28
C CYS A 643 22.12 -6.72 8.55
N THR A 644 23.25 -7.24 9.05
CA THR A 644 23.26 -8.18 10.17
C THR A 644 22.90 -7.51 11.48
N ASP A 645 23.47 -6.35 11.79
CA ASP A 645 23.21 -5.62 13.04
C ASP A 645 21.75 -5.19 13.10
N SER A 646 21.24 -4.74 11.95
CA SER A 646 19.86 -4.28 11.82
C SER A 646 18.85 -5.41 11.95
N PHE A 647 19.17 -6.59 11.40
CA PHE A 647 18.34 -7.77 11.60
C PHE A 647 18.26 -8.17 13.07
N GLU A 648 19.39 -8.26 13.78
CA GLU A 648 19.41 -8.64 15.20
C GLU A 648 18.71 -7.58 16.08
N MET A 649 18.88 -6.29 15.77
CA MET A 649 18.13 -5.20 16.41
C MET A 649 16.63 -5.35 16.18
N GLY A 650 16.20 -5.58 14.93
CA GLY A 650 14.81 -5.79 14.58
C GLY A 650 14.21 -7.01 15.27
N LEU A 651 14.95 -8.12 15.31
CA LEU A 651 14.56 -9.35 15.98
C LEU A 651 14.25 -9.12 17.46
N ALA A 652 15.15 -8.43 18.17
CA ALA A 652 14.94 -8.07 19.57
C ALA A 652 13.71 -7.17 19.78
N VAL A 653 13.45 -6.23 18.87
CA VAL A 653 12.20 -5.42 18.89
C VAL A 653 10.98 -6.32 18.72
N GLY A 654 10.98 -7.21 17.73
CA GLY A 654 9.86 -8.11 17.45
C GLY A 654 9.54 -9.03 18.63
N GLU A 655 10.56 -9.69 19.19
CA GLU A 655 10.44 -10.54 20.37
C GLU A 655 9.90 -9.76 21.58
N PHE A 656 10.43 -8.55 21.83
CA PHE A 656 9.98 -7.71 22.93
C PHE A 656 8.51 -7.31 22.78
N VAL A 657 8.11 -6.85 21.59
CA VAL A 657 6.73 -6.43 21.34
C VAL A 657 5.77 -7.60 21.52
N ALA A 658 6.06 -8.74 20.89
CA ALA A 658 5.20 -9.91 20.98
C ALA A 658 5.10 -10.40 22.43
N ALA A 659 6.21 -10.50 23.18
CA ALA A 659 6.18 -11.02 24.54
C ALA A 659 5.48 -10.10 25.57
N ASN A 660 5.44 -8.79 25.33
CA ASN A 660 5.00 -7.80 26.33
C ASN A 660 3.71 -7.05 25.98
N PHE A 661 3.34 -7.03 24.70
CA PHE A 661 2.17 -6.31 24.20
C PHE A 661 1.29 -7.21 23.35
N PHE A 662 0.02 -6.81 23.21
CA PHE A 662 -0.95 -7.42 22.30
C PHE A 662 -1.28 -8.90 22.53
N GLN A 663 -0.83 -9.48 23.65
CA GLN A 663 -1.09 -10.89 23.98
C GLN A 663 -2.57 -11.17 24.29
N PRO A 664 -3.13 -12.27 23.76
CA PRO A 664 -4.42 -12.84 24.18
C PRO A 664 -4.32 -13.63 25.50
#